data_AF-A0A328PXZ7-F1
#
_entry.id   AF-A0A328PXZ7-F1
#
_cell.length_a   1.000
_cell.length_b   1.000
_cell.length_c   1.000
_cell.angle_alpha   90.00
_cell.angle_beta   90.00
_cell.angle_gamma   90.00
#
_symmetry.space_group_name_H-M   'P 1'
#
loop_
_entity.id
_entity.type
_entity.pdbx_description
1 polymer ?
#
loop_
_entity_poly.entity_id
_entity_poly.type
_entity_poly.pdbx_seq_one_letter_code
_entity_poly.pdbx_strand_id
1 'polypeptide(L)'
;MYNKRICILLVTTFIILLAGFTAISAADVNDTSVDTSSLSSTTQVDKSPVLTTVADNDNNIKTDRDDAIKTQLKTTKKVDTESYVTTKDSTKTKNTNKTIKTENPTITVTDGNYGKYFDDDGTRNINPNTTVILNGAFYNKTFIIDQEFITLTGNNATLHNGHIYVTDMASNSTISNLVINSTGMENVINNEAWDITIKNNKITLTNSEGITEGITNNGDNVLIVNNTVDVYGPAKDIDWTGGPREGLALTFAIFNDGGNNVIIENNTARSGRSKDGEDNPFGTIDGIELKSGNNVTVSNNYIEVSGARFVYGLNALSEVYNVVLSNNTINVTSERYIAGIQIGNSARNCSILDNKIYGVCYNTTIFTQDNEALAFGIITTSMGGSESRNMTVAGNIMNINATIVYGMEIYTTYDTIIDKNLVNAIGNYSMGMSLAHSPNSIVTNNVFNTTGNSNIPINPIVEEIAPANTGIQIQQNSTNAYIANNIVITTDAGNNAKAVNIETTNNVAIINNTLFANGKTGDDAVNASSNLINITVNDNHGPITKYDAMVILNIPKTISTGSTLNLNFTVKDKETEKLINGKAIVKINGVTLKDDDGEIIKLNVVNGIANLSYILKGYSAKEAKVTIVFANSTYNRAESTGMLNITKTNVKLESKDMTVYTGETITINQTLFDSNNNPIYGNTTVAVKINGVTVKNTKIVNGNLLVNITVPSIKAGKNVLTIILGENNRYNSVSVNSTLTVLKQDPVIKIEKITAKPGEYVTLKATIVSNVTKTPVTSGNYVFKINGMTVNNTDEYTFEQVTVQNITNGIATLSTYMDISANDGVYNVTVVYSGNNHINSGRSTESCLIIKA
;
A
#
# COMPACT_ATOMS: atom_id res chain seq x y z
N MET A 1 -23.25 8.55 40.39
CA MET A 1 -22.22 7.80 41.17
C MET A 1 -20.99 7.69 40.28
N TYR A 2 -19.98 8.56 40.42
CA TYR A 2 -18.68 8.30 41.11
C TYR A 2 -18.07 6.94 40.69
N ASN A 3 -16.92 6.80 40.03
CA ASN A 3 -15.57 7.39 40.18
C ASN A 3 -14.79 7.25 38.84
N LYS A 4 -14.07 8.26 38.32
CA LYS A 4 -12.60 8.52 38.45
C LYS A 4 -11.71 7.27 38.32
N ARG A 5 -10.55 7.20 37.64
CA ARG A 5 -9.72 7.99 36.68
C ARG A 5 -8.27 7.44 36.87
N ILE A 6 -7.39 7.62 35.87
CA ILE A 6 -5.90 7.48 35.86
C ILE A 6 -5.43 6.15 35.23
N CYS A 7 -5.00 6.05 33.97
CA CYS A 7 -3.94 6.72 33.17
C CYS A 7 -2.50 6.32 33.55
N ILE A 8 -1.82 5.54 32.70
CA ILE A 8 -0.43 5.80 32.28
C ILE A 8 -0.30 5.51 30.77
N LEU A 9 0.39 6.44 30.11
CA LEU A 9 0.62 6.66 28.68
C LEU A 9 1.98 6.09 28.24
N LEU A 10 2.10 5.68 26.98
CA LEU A 10 3.30 5.73 26.10
C LEU A 10 2.81 5.27 24.70
N VAL A 11 2.29 6.15 23.83
CA VAL A 11 3.01 6.95 22.79
C VAL A 11 4.00 6.07 22.01
N THR A 12 3.68 5.63 20.79
CA THR A 12 3.84 6.43 19.55
C THR A 12 2.91 5.99 18.39
N THR A 13 2.16 6.97 17.84
CA THR A 13 2.00 7.40 16.41
C THR A 13 2.11 6.36 15.27
N PHE A 14 1.40 6.40 14.13
CA PHE A 14 0.13 6.96 13.57
C PHE A 14 0.07 6.45 12.09
N ILE A 15 -1.01 6.79 11.36
CA ILE A 15 -1.33 6.56 9.92
C ILE A 15 -2.25 5.34 9.69
N ILE A 16 -3.58 5.47 9.58
CA ILE A 16 -4.50 6.12 8.60
C ILE A 16 -4.92 5.17 7.43
N LEU A 17 -6.23 4.91 7.44
CA LEU A 17 -7.23 4.68 6.37
C LEU A 17 -7.18 3.51 5.36
N LEU A 18 -8.43 3.10 5.09
CA LEU A 18 -9.02 2.54 3.87
C LEU A 18 -8.94 1.02 3.64
N ALA A 19 -10.00 0.33 4.07
CA ALA A 19 -10.53 -0.84 3.36
C ALA A 19 -12.05 -0.93 3.60
N GLY A 20 -12.80 -0.17 2.82
CA GLY A 20 -14.24 -0.38 2.64
C GLY A 20 -14.47 -0.90 1.22
N PHE A 21 -14.64 -2.20 1.08
CA PHE A 21 -15.26 -2.80 -0.11
C PHE A 21 -16.17 -3.92 0.36
N THR A 22 -17.47 -3.63 0.40
CA THR A 22 -18.53 -4.63 0.44
C THR A 22 -18.69 -5.20 -0.97
N ALA A 23 -18.63 -6.51 -1.08
CA ALA A 23 -19.02 -7.24 -2.29
C ALA A 23 -20.51 -7.00 -2.57
N ILE A 24 -20.83 -6.58 -3.80
CA ILE A 24 -22.19 -6.60 -4.34
C ILE A 24 -22.26 -7.74 -5.34
N SER A 25 -23.17 -8.67 -5.08
CA SER A 25 -23.53 -9.77 -5.96
C SER A 25 -24.31 -9.24 -7.16
N ALA A 26 -23.98 -9.75 -8.35
CA ALA A 26 -24.80 -9.58 -9.55
C ALA A 26 -26.19 -10.19 -9.33
N ALA A 27 -27.22 -9.39 -9.62
CA ALA A 27 -28.58 -9.86 -9.79
C ALA A 27 -29.01 -9.53 -11.23
N ASP A 28 -29.47 -10.57 -11.92
CA ASP A 28 -30.14 -10.51 -13.22
C ASP A 28 -31.34 -9.56 -13.18
N VAL A 29 -31.43 -8.61 -14.11
CA VAL A 29 -32.72 -8.17 -14.69
C VAL A 29 -32.51 -7.65 -16.12
N ASN A 30 -33.18 -8.34 -17.05
CA ASN A 30 -33.66 -7.97 -18.39
C ASN A 30 -33.37 -6.54 -18.91
N ASP A 31 -32.65 -6.47 -20.03
CA ASP A 31 -32.72 -5.33 -20.94
C ASP A 31 -33.45 -5.74 -22.23
N THR A 32 -34.46 -4.95 -22.58
CA THR A 32 -35.31 -5.06 -23.76
C THR A 32 -34.61 -4.43 -24.95
N SER A 33 -34.46 -5.24 -26.00
CA SER A 33 -34.05 -4.88 -27.35
C SER A 33 -34.60 -3.53 -27.85
N VAL A 34 -33.70 -2.67 -28.35
CA VAL A 34 -33.96 -1.89 -29.57
C VAL A 34 -32.77 -2.01 -30.50
N ASP A 35 -33.10 -2.46 -31.70
CA ASP A 35 -32.31 -2.79 -32.86
C ASP A 35 -31.95 -1.52 -33.66
N THR A 36 -30.67 -1.35 -34.00
CA THR A 36 -30.26 -0.75 -35.27
C THR A 36 -29.03 -1.49 -35.81
N SER A 37 -29.29 -2.57 -36.55
CA SER A 37 -28.59 -2.91 -37.80
C SER A 37 -28.20 -1.62 -38.58
N SER A 38 -27.06 -1.46 -39.25
CA SER A 38 -26.14 -2.39 -39.92
C SER A 38 -24.86 -1.63 -40.31
N LEU A 39 -23.67 -2.23 -40.17
CA LEU A 39 -22.68 -2.32 -41.25
C LEU A 39 -21.65 -3.41 -40.93
N SER A 40 -21.70 -4.48 -41.74
CA SER A 40 -20.65 -5.48 -42.00
C SER A 40 -19.36 -4.80 -42.50
N SER A 41 -18.13 -5.32 -42.41
CA SER A 41 -17.57 -6.66 -42.21
C SER A 41 -16.04 -6.55 -42.12
N THR A 42 -15.42 -7.53 -41.43
CA THR A 42 -13.99 -7.97 -41.50
C THR A 42 -12.92 -6.96 -41.07
N THR A 43 -12.05 -7.24 -40.09
CA THR A 43 -11.01 -8.29 -40.14
C THR A 43 -10.51 -8.57 -38.71
N GLN A 44 -10.06 -9.81 -38.44
CA GLN A 44 -9.49 -10.24 -37.16
C GLN A 44 -8.40 -9.28 -36.66
N VAL A 45 -8.60 -8.74 -35.45
CA VAL A 45 -7.56 -8.04 -34.69
C VAL A 45 -6.65 -9.10 -34.07
N ASP A 46 -5.45 -9.23 -34.62
CA ASP A 46 -4.37 -9.95 -33.95
C ASP A 46 -4.09 -9.30 -32.60
N LYS A 47 -4.01 -10.13 -31.56
CA LYS A 47 -3.89 -9.70 -30.16
C LYS A 47 -2.62 -8.86 -29.97
N SER A 48 -2.81 -7.58 -29.65
CA SER A 48 -1.74 -6.73 -29.10
C SER A 48 -1.15 -7.38 -27.84
N PRO A 49 0.19 -7.43 -27.69
CA PRO A 49 0.81 -7.98 -26.49
C PRO A 49 0.51 -7.06 -25.29
N VAL A 50 -0.19 -7.61 -24.30
CA VAL A 50 -0.34 -7.02 -22.97
C VAL A 50 1.03 -7.05 -22.29
N LEU A 51 1.70 -5.90 -22.16
CA LEU A 51 2.95 -5.81 -21.42
C LEU A 51 2.69 -5.31 -20.00
N THR A 52 3.06 -6.16 -19.03
CA THR A 52 3.04 -5.87 -17.60
C THR A 52 4.05 -4.77 -17.24
N THR A 53 3.61 -3.82 -16.42
CA THR A 53 4.44 -2.79 -15.78
C THR A 53 5.67 -3.41 -15.11
N VAL A 54 6.86 -2.91 -15.45
CA VAL A 54 8.11 -3.36 -14.83
C VAL A 54 8.19 -2.75 -13.43
N ALA A 55 8.28 -3.61 -12.42
CA ALA A 55 8.46 -3.24 -11.02
C ALA A 55 9.84 -2.61 -10.76
N ASP A 56 9.84 -1.57 -9.93
CA ASP A 56 11.00 -0.84 -9.44
C ASP A 56 12.10 -1.75 -8.84
N ASN A 57 13.32 -1.64 -9.37
CA ASN A 57 14.53 -2.15 -8.75
C ASN A 57 15.33 -0.97 -8.14
N ASP A 58 15.01 -0.69 -6.88
CA ASP A 58 15.17 0.62 -6.22
C ASP A 58 16.52 0.84 -5.47
N ASN A 59 17.59 0.09 -5.76
CA ASN A 59 18.76 0.05 -4.87
C ASN A 59 20.13 0.47 -5.44
N ASN A 60 20.28 0.70 -6.75
CA ASN A 60 21.53 1.25 -7.31
C ASN A 60 21.36 2.59 -8.05
N ILE A 61 20.12 3.02 -8.29
CA ILE A 61 19.79 4.37 -8.80
C ILE A 61 19.75 5.38 -7.65
N LYS A 62 19.61 4.91 -6.40
CA LYS A 62 19.38 5.74 -5.21
C LYS A 62 20.56 6.66 -4.86
N THR A 63 21.80 6.25 -5.12
CA THR A 63 23.00 7.03 -4.82
C THR A 63 23.26 8.17 -5.81
N ASP A 64 22.97 7.99 -7.10
CA ASP A 64 23.08 9.08 -8.09
C ASP A 64 21.83 9.98 -8.07
N ARG A 65 20.67 9.41 -7.72
CA ARG A 65 19.40 10.11 -7.45
C ARG A 65 19.53 11.06 -6.26
N ASP A 66 20.23 10.69 -5.19
CA ASP A 66 20.37 11.53 -3.99
C ASP A 66 21.35 12.71 -4.20
N ASP A 67 22.34 12.60 -5.09
CA ASP A 67 23.31 13.69 -5.33
C ASP A 67 22.79 14.72 -6.36
N ALA A 68 21.99 14.31 -7.35
CA ALA A 68 21.25 15.25 -8.22
C ALA A 68 20.10 15.95 -7.46
N ILE A 69 19.38 15.22 -6.59
CA ILE A 69 18.31 15.78 -5.75
C ILE A 69 18.87 16.66 -4.62
N LYS A 70 20.03 16.35 -4.01
CA LYS A 70 20.66 17.23 -3.00
C LYS A 70 21.24 18.52 -3.57
N THR A 71 21.58 18.54 -4.86
CA THR A 71 22.10 19.75 -5.51
C THR A 71 20.97 20.67 -5.97
N GLN A 72 19.74 20.15 -6.17
CA GLN A 72 18.53 20.95 -6.43
C GLN A 72 17.62 21.22 -5.20
N LEU A 73 17.72 20.45 -4.11
CA LEU A 73 16.97 20.70 -2.85
C LEU A 73 17.62 21.75 -1.93
N LYS A 74 18.77 22.32 -2.29
CA LYS A 74 19.37 23.44 -1.55
C LYS A 74 18.75 24.80 -1.86
N THR A 75 17.79 24.90 -2.79
CA THR A 75 17.08 26.14 -3.12
C THR A 75 15.59 26.13 -2.82
N THR A 76 15.00 25.03 -2.34
CA THR A 76 13.67 25.04 -1.72
C THR A 76 13.77 25.50 -0.27
N LYS A 77 14.00 26.79 -0.08
CA LYS A 77 13.58 27.44 1.16
C LYS A 77 12.06 27.30 1.23
N LYS A 78 11.55 26.65 2.28
CA LYS A 78 10.19 26.90 2.77
C LYS A 78 9.99 28.41 2.78
N VAL A 79 9.08 28.90 1.95
CA VAL A 79 8.59 30.27 2.08
C VAL A 79 7.73 30.26 3.34
N ASP A 80 8.30 30.77 4.43
CA ASP A 80 7.52 31.32 5.53
C ASP A 80 6.64 32.43 4.95
N THR A 81 5.34 32.28 5.09
CA THR A 81 4.30 33.21 4.64
C THR A 81 4.24 34.51 5.45
N GLU A 82 5.35 34.96 6.05
CA GLU A 82 5.35 36.13 6.95
C GLU A 82 6.40 37.20 6.65
N SER A 83 7.14 37.19 5.54
CA SER A 83 8.22 38.18 5.38
C SER A 83 8.61 38.57 3.95
N TYR A 84 7.71 39.06 3.10
CA TYR A 84 8.12 39.76 1.87
C TYR A 84 7.18 40.91 1.49
N VAL A 85 7.14 41.94 2.36
CA VAL A 85 6.85 43.30 1.94
C VAL A 85 8.19 43.95 1.59
N THR A 86 8.59 43.92 0.31
CA THR A 86 9.63 44.82 -0.21
C THR A 86 9.19 45.37 -1.55
N THR A 87 8.76 46.62 -1.48
CA THR A 87 8.33 47.53 -2.53
C THR A 87 9.45 47.90 -3.52
N LYS A 88 9.12 47.90 -4.81
CA LYS A 88 9.49 48.89 -5.85
C LYS A 88 8.76 48.45 -7.14
N ASP A 89 7.99 49.25 -7.86
CA ASP A 89 7.89 50.70 -7.95
C ASP A 89 6.49 51.03 -8.53
N SER A 90 5.50 51.27 -7.67
CA SER A 90 4.17 51.72 -8.08
C SER A 90 4.02 53.19 -7.71
N THR A 91 4.39 54.06 -8.63
CA THR A 91 4.07 55.49 -8.54
C THR A 91 2.59 55.68 -8.85
N LYS A 92 1.75 55.52 -7.82
CA LYS A 92 0.48 56.25 -7.60
C LYS A 92 -0.03 55.94 -6.18
N THR A 93 0.18 56.92 -5.30
CA THR A 93 -0.31 57.08 -3.92
C THR A 93 -1.77 56.66 -3.71
N LYS A 94 -2.14 56.00 -2.61
CA LYS A 94 -2.38 56.65 -1.30
C LYS A 94 -2.05 55.77 -0.09
N ASN A 95 -1.34 56.41 0.81
CA ASN A 95 -0.93 55.97 2.12
C ASN A 95 -2.06 56.24 3.12
N THR A 96 -2.68 55.21 3.69
CA THR A 96 -3.37 55.30 4.99
C THR A 96 -3.27 53.98 5.75
N ASN A 97 -2.18 53.83 6.52
CA ASN A 97 -2.18 52.96 7.70
C ASN A 97 -3.18 53.52 8.71
N LYS A 98 -4.46 53.12 8.58
CA LYS A 98 -5.46 53.30 9.62
C LYS A 98 -5.82 51.90 10.12
N THR A 99 -5.32 51.55 11.29
CA THR A 99 -5.72 50.34 12.02
C THR A 99 -7.20 50.48 12.39
N ILE A 100 -8.11 50.02 11.54
CA ILE A 100 -9.54 50.04 11.83
C ILE A 100 -9.87 48.79 12.65
N LYS A 101 -9.77 48.92 13.98
CA LYS A 101 -10.51 48.05 14.91
C LYS A 101 -11.97 48.49 14.93
N THR A 102 -12.76 48.09 13.94
CA THR A 102 -14.24 48.15 14.00
C THR A 102 -14.78 46.74 13.83
N GLU A 103 -15.77 46.37 14.63
CA GLU A 103 -16.51 45.10 14.49
C GLU A 103 -16.87 44.86 13.03
N ASN A 104 -16.59 43.65 12.50
CA ASN A 104 -16.97 43.25 11.13
C ASN A 104 -18.50 43.22 11.05
N PRO A 105 -19.16 44.22 10.43
CA PRO A 105 -20.61 44.22 10.37
C PRO A 105 -21.05 43.04 9.52
N THR A 106 -22.02 42.27 10.00
CA THR A 106 -22.68 41.25 9.19
C THR A 106 -24.06 41.75 8.80
N ILE A 107 -24.34 41.79 7.50
CA ILE A 107 -25.65 42.18 6.97
C ILE A 107 -26.25 41.03 6.16
N THR A 108 -27.54 40.79 6.34
CA THR A 108 -28.30 39.82 5.54
C THR A 108 -29.11 40.54 4.50
N VAL A 109 -28.91 40.16 3.24
CA VAL A 109 -29.59 40.71 2.08
C VAL A 109 -30.54 39.65 1.54
N THR A 110 -31.75 40.06 1.23
CA THR A 110 -32.76 39.30 0.48
C THR A 110 -33.19 40.17 -0.70
N ASP A 111 -33.84 39.59 -1.71
CA ASP A 111 -34.34 40.36 -2.86
C ASP A 111 -35.25 41.53 -2.41
N GLY A 112 -36.13 41.28 -1.44
CA GLY A 112 -37.05 42.30 -0.92
C GLY A 112 -36.40 43.44 -0.11
N ASN A 113 -35.15 43.27 0.35
CA ASN A 113 -34.43 44.34 1.05
C ASN A 113 -33.19 44.85 0.29
N TYR A 114 -32.99 44.39 -0.95
CA TYR A 114 -31.83 44.72 -1.78
C TYR A 114 -31.59 46.23 -1.85
N GLY A 115 -32.65 47.01 -2.14
CA GLY A 115 -32.65 48.48 -2.29
C GLY A 115 -32.21 49.27 -1.05
N LYS A 116 -32.21 48.64 0.15
CA LYS A 116 -31.70 49.28 1.38
C LYS A 116 -30.20 49.48 1.34
N TYR A 117 -29.54 48.67 0.54
CA TYR A 117 -28.12 48.58 0.58
C TYR A 117 -27.57 48.79 -0.84
N PHE A 118 -27.97 47.99 -1.86
CA PHE A 118 -27.60 48.17 -3.28
C PHE A 118 -28.62 49.05 -3.98
N ASP A 119 -28.15 49.96 -4.83
CA ASP A 119 -29.01 50.69 -5.77
C ASP A 119 -29.35 49.83 -7.00
N ASP A 120 -30.13 50.40 -7.91
CA ASP A 120 -30.61 49.72 -9.12
C ASP A 120 -29.45 49.33 -10.06
N ASP A 121 -28.32 50.03 -10.01
CA ASP A 121 -27.11 49.74 -10.79
C ASP A 121 -26.21 48.68 -10.12
N GLY A 122 -26.50 48.34 -8.86
CA GLY A 122 -25.74 47.38 -8.07
C GLY A 122 -24.59 47.97 -7.27
N THR A 123 -24.38 49.30 -7.33
CA THR A 123 -23.45 50.05 -6.48
C THR A 123 -24.00 50.22 -5.06
N ARG A 124 -23.12 50.40 -4.05
CA ARG A 124 -23.54 50.25 -2.64
C ARG A 124 -23.02 51.26 -1.62
N ASN A 125 -23.90 51.53 -0.64
CA ASN A 125 -23.61 52.06 0.69
C ASN A 125 -23.09 50.98 1.68
N ILE A 126 -22.14 50.10 1.30
CA ILE A 126 -21.48 49.19 2.27
C ILE A 126 -20.23 49.88 2.82
N ASN A 127 -19.99 49.76 4.12
CA ASN A 127 -18.70 50.16 4.68
C ASN A 127 -17.67 49.03 4.46
N PRO A 128 -16.37 49.35 4.27
CA PRO A 128 -15.30 48.35 4.26
C PRO A 128 -15.39 47.36 5.43
N ASN A 129 -14.81 46.16 5.27
CA ASN A 129 -14.78 45.12 6.31
C ASN A 129 -16.17 44.55 6.70
N THR A 130 -17.10 44.52 5.74
CA THR A 130 -18.47 44.00 5.94
C THR A 130 -18.64 42.60 5.35
N THR A 131 -19.30 41.72 6.09
CA THR A 131 -19.81 40.43 5.58
C THR A 131 -21.25 40.59 5.11
N VAL A 132 -21.48 40.38 3.82
CA VAL A 132 -22.77 40.44 3.14
C VAL A 132 -23.25 39.02 2.88
N ILE A 133 -24.27 38.58 3.63
CA ILE A 133 -24.89 37.26 3.48
C ILE A 133 -26.12 37.40 2.59
N LEU A 134 -26.06 36.83 1.39
CA LEU A 134 -27.22 36.72 0.49
C LEU A 134 -28.09 35.53 0.92
N ASN A 135 -29.40 35.71 1.01
CA ASN A 135 -30.33 34.67 1.45
C ASN A 135 -31.57 34.62 0.56
N GLY A 136 -31.83 33.46 -0.04
CA GLY A 136 -32.96 33.24 -0.96
C GLY A 136 -32.65 33.54 -2.43
N ALA A 137 -33.70 33.67 -3.24
CA ALA A 137 -33.59 33.92 -4.68
C ALA A 137 -33.56 35.44 -4.98
N PHE A 138 -32.69 35.84 -5.89
CA PHE A 138 -32.58 37.20 -6.45
C PHE A 138 -32.85 37.16 -7.94
N TYR A 139 -33.51 38.18 -8.48
CA TYR A 139 -33.88 38.23 -9.91
C TYR A 139 -33.38 39.53 -10.56
N ASN A 140 -32.57 39.40 -11.61
CA ASN A 140 -32.03 40.53 -12.38
C ASN A 140 -31.31 41.55 -11.47
N LYS A 141 -30.41 41.05 -10.62
CA LYS A 141 -29.67 41.87 -9.65
C LYS A 141 -28.17 41.81 -9.89
N THR A 142 -27.54 42.98 -9.86
CA THR A 142 -26.10 43.16 -9.96
C THR A 142 -25.51 43.45 -8.58
N PHE A 143 -24.36 42.88 -8.27
CA PHE A 143 -23.67 43.09 -7.00
C PHE A 143 -22.30 43.69 -7.31
N ILE A 144 -22.18 45.01 -7.22
CA ILE A 144 -20.91 45.71 -7.38
C ILE A 144 -20.22 45.78 -6.01
N ILE A 145 -19.03 45.20 -5.93
CA ILE A 145 -18.15 45.26 -4.77
C ILE A 145 -17.08 46.28 -5.07
N ASP A 146 -17.14 47.41 -4.36
CA ASP A 146 -16.32 48.60 -4.62
C ASP A 146 -15.62 49.13 -3.35
N GLN A 147 -15.53 48.29 -2.32
CA GLN A 147 -14.89 48.56 -1.05
C GLN A 147 -13.99 47.40 -0.64
N GLU A 148 -12.94 47.69 0.12
CA GLU A 148 -11.99 46.69 0.61
C GLU A 148 -12.60 45.77 1.69
N PHE A 149 -12.05 44.57 1.81
CA PHE A 149 -12.39 43.58 2.85
C PHE A 149 -13.87 43.17 2.87
N ILE A 150 -14.53 43.15 1.72
CA ILE A 150 -15.93 42.71 1.62
C ILE A 150 -15.98 41.20 1.46
N THR A 151 -16.76 40.54 2.31
CA THR A 151 -17.13 39.13 2.08
C THR A 151 -18.55 39.06 1.57
N LEU A 152 -18.74 38.82 0.27
CA LEU A 152 -20.04 38.49 -0.31
C LEU A 152 -20.21 36.97 -0.29
N THR A 153 -21.17 36.46 0.49
CA THR A 153 -21.38 35.02 0.63
C THR A 153 -22.85 34.61 0.57
N GLY A 154 -23.14 33.48 -0.05
CA GLY A 154 -24.47 32.90 -0.09
C GLY A 154 -24.80 32.02 1.11
N ASN A 155 -26.04 32.13 1.58
CA ASN A 155 -26.71 31.15 2.44
C ASN A 155 -27.88 30.56 1.65
N ASN A 156 -27.62 29.53 0.86
CA ASN A 156 -28.57 28.99 -0.14
C ASN A 156 -29.10 30.10 -1.08
N ALA A 157 -28.24 31.04 -1.48
CA ALA A 157 -28.61 32.12 -2.37
C ALA A 157 -28.54 31.66 -3.83
N THR A 158 -29.62 31.93 -4.58
CA THR A 158 -29.68 31.71 -6.02
C THR A 158 -29.88 33.04 -6.73
N LEU A 159 -28.98 33.38 -7.64
CA LEU A 159 -29.05 34.58 -8.47
C LEU A 159 -29.55 34.17 -9.85
N HIS A 160 -30.78 34.53 -10.17
CA HIS A 160 -31.36 34.37 -11.51
C HIS A 160 -31.06 35.62 -12.32
N ASN A 161 -30.26 35.45 -13.37
CA ASN A 161 -29.73 36.53 -14.19
C ASN A 161 -29.00 37.57 -13.35
N GLY A 162 -28.09 37.10 -12.49
CA GLY A 162 -27.32 37.95 -11.59
C GLY A 162 -25.88 38.14 -12.06
N HIS A 163 -25.30 39.27 -11.65
CA HIS A 163 -23.94 39.67 -11.97
C HIS A 163 -23.17 40.05 -10.71
N ILE A 164 -21.87 39.75 -10.68
CA ILE A 164 -20.97 40.23 -9.63
C ILE A 164 -19.80 40.93 -10.31
N TYR A 165 -19.61 42.20 -9.96
CA TYR A 165 -18.50 43.00 -10.45
C TYR A 165 -17.66 43.45 -9.26
N VAL A 166 -16.40 43.03 -9.21
CA VAL A 166 -15.43 43.41 -8.18
C VAL A 166 -14.53 44.48 -8.79
N THR A 167 -14.74 45.74 -8.39
CA THR A 167 -13.97 46.87 -8.92
C THR A 167 -12.54 46.85 -8.38
N ASP A 168 -11.63 47.61 -9.00
CA ASP A 168 -10.23 47.78 -8.57
C ASP A 168 -10.06 48.30 -7.12
N MET A 169 -11.11 48.86 -6.52
CA MET A 169 -11.12 49.35 -5.13
C MET A 169 -11.39 48.26 -4.08
N ALA A 170 -11.74 47.05 -4.50
CA ALA A 170 -12.28 46.03 -3.61
C ALA A 170 -11.24 45.05 -3.04
N SER A 171 -10.00 45.50 -2.81
CA SER A 171 -8.91 44.63 -2.36
C SER A 171 -9.27 43.78 -1.12
N ASN A 172 -8.65 42.61 -0.97
CA ASN A 172 -8.85 41.71 0.18
C ASN A 172 -10.29 41.18 0.34
N SER A 173 -11.08 41.16 -0.73
CA SER A 173 -12.47 40.72 -0.73
C SER A 173 -12.64 39.23 -1.09
N THR A 174 -13.78 38.66 -0.70
CA THR A 174 -14.13 37.26 -0.95
C THR A 174 -15.53 37.13 -1.54
N ILE A 175 -15.67 36.38 -2.63
CA ILE A 175 -16.95 36.00 -3.26
C ILE A 175 -17.15 34.50 -3.10
N SER A 176 -18.23 34.06 -2.43
CA SER A 176 -18.36 32.63 -2.12
C SER A 176 -19.77 32.06 -1.92
N ASN A 177 -19.90 30.74 -2.12
CA ASN A 177 -21.10 29.96 -1.80
C ASN A 177 -22.38 30.44 -2.53
N LEU A 178 -22.24 30.93 -3.76
CA LEU A 178 -23.35 31.42 -4.58
C LEU A 178 -23.74 30.40 -5.66
N VAL A 179 -25.04 30.31 -5.96
CA VAL A 179 -25.54 29.66 -7.17
C VAL A 179 -26.01 30.76 -8.12
N ILE A 180 -25.41 30.87 -9.29
CA ILE A 180 -25.69 31.94 -10.25
C ILE A 180 -26.05 31.32 -11.59
N ASN A 181 -27.20 31.70 -12.15
CA ASN A 181 -27.66 31.22 -13.46
C ASN A 181 -28.05 32.43 -14.30
N SER A 182 -27.28 32.74 -15.33
CA SER A 182 -27.43 33.99 -16.08
C SER A 182 -27.43 33.79 -17.60
N THR A 183 -27.98 34.77 -18.30
CA THR A 183 -28.11 34.80 -19.77
C THR A 183 -28.04 36.24 -20.27
N GLY A 184 -27.49 36.46 -21.46
CA GLY A 184 -27.44 37.78 -22.10
C GLY A 184 -26.41 38.75 -21.48
N MET A 185 -25.38 38.23 -20.82
CA MET A 185 -24.34 39.03 -20.19
C MET A 185 -22.95 38.47 -20.48
N GLU A 186 -21.94 39.35 -20.52
CA GLU A 186 -20.59 38.97 -20.95
C GLU A 186 -19.87 38.08 -19.93
N ASN A 187 -19.93 38.41 -18.64
CA ASN A 187 -19.26 37.71 -17.56
C ASN A 187 -20.17 37.56 -16.35
N VAL A 188 -20.09 36.46 -15.58
CA VAL A 188 -20.89 36.31 -14.35
C VAL A 188 -20.20 36.89 -13.12
N ILE A 189 -18.92 36.57 -12.94
CA ILE A 189 -18.04 37.21 -11.95
C ILE A 189 -16.89 37.86 -12.70
N ASN A 190 -16.80 39.20 -12.64
CA ASN A 190 -15.65 39.94 -13.14
C ASN A 190 -14.85 40.53 -11.99
N ASN A 191 -13.54 40.27 -11.98
CA ASN A 191 -12.62 40.79 -10.98
C ASN A 191 -11.53 41.69 -11.57
N GLU A 192 -11.52 42.94 -11.13
CA GLU A 192 -10.48 43.93 -11.41
C GLU A 192 -9.57 44.18 -10.18
N ALA A 193 -9.91 43.67 -9.00
CA ALA A 193 -9.17 43.91 -7.75
C ALA A 193 -8.07 42.87 -7.48
N TRP A 194 -7.10 43.29 -6.68
CA TRP A 194 -6.03 42.44 -6.16
C TRP A 194 -6.41 41.80 -4.82
N ASP A 195 -5.70 40.75 -4.42
CA ASP A 195 -5.90 40.03 -3.16
C ASP A 195 -7.32 39.46 -3.00
N ILE A 196 -7.85 38.85 -4.06
CA ILE A 196 -9.26 38.39 -4.12
C ILE A 196 -9.35 36.88 -3.98
N THR A 197 -10.39 36.41 -3.28
CA THR A 197 -10.76 34.99 -3.23
C THR A 197 -12.14 34.76 -3.81
N ILE A 198 -12.23 33.97 -4.89
CA ILE A 198 -13.47 33.50 -5.50
C ILE A 198 -13.58 31.99 -5.25
N LYS A 199 -14.51 31.57 -4.38
CA LYS A 199 -14.57 30.15 -3.97
C LYS A 199 -15.96 29.56 -3.79
N ASN A 200 -16.08 28.26 -4.06
CA ASN A 200 -17.30 27.47 -3.80
C ASN A 200 -18.56 28.03 -4.50
N ASN A 201 -18.41 28.66 -5.67
CA ASN A 201 -19.55 29.15 -6.44
C ASN A 201 -19.97 28.12 -7.48
N LYS A 202 -21.27 28.05 -7.78
CA LYS A 202 -21.82 27.31 -8.91
C LYS A 202 -22.39 28.30 -9.91
N ILE A 203 -21.79 28.38 -11.09
CA ILE A 203 -22.08 29.37 -12.13
C ILE A 203 -22.57 28.62 -13.37
N THR A 204 -23.68 29.10 -13.92
CA THR A 204 -24.17 28.72 -15.25
C THR A 204 -24.34 30.00 -16.06
N LEU A 205 -23.69 30.10 -17.23
CA LEU A 205 -23.89 31.17 -18.19
C LEU A 205 -24.29 30.59 -19.53
N THR A 206 -25.34 31.13 -20.17
CA THR A 206 -25.74 30.71 -21.50
C THR A 206 -26.10 31.90 -22.38
N ASN A 207 -25.38 32.08 -23.49
CA ASN A 207 -25.61 33.11 -24.49
C ASN A 207 -25.63 32.50 -25.90
N SER A 208 -26.44 33.07 -26.80
CA SER A 208 -26.46 32.70 -28.22
C SER A 208 -25.46 33.51 -29.06
N GLU A 209 -25.08 34.70 -28.60
CA GLU A 209 -24.20 35.63 -29.29
C GLU A 209 -23.34 36.39 -28.26
N GLY A 210 -22.27 37.05 -28.73
CA GLY A 210 -21.41 37.90 -27.90
C GLY A 210 -20.44 37.14 -26.98
N ILE A 211 -19.75 37.92 -26.15
CA ILE A 211 -18.79 37.41 -25.15
C ILE A 211 -19.55 36.59 -24.09
N THR A 212 -18.98 35.47 -23.66
CA THR A 212 -19.60 34.52 -22.75
C THR A 212 -18.54 33.90 -21.83
N GLU A 213 -18.38 34.48 -20.64
CA GLU A 213 -17.29 34.18 -19.70
C GLU A 213 -17.86 33.85 -18.31
N GLY A 214 -17.43 32.75 -17.71
CA GLY A 214 -17.93 32.40 -16.37
C GLY A 214 -17.32 33.29 -15.29
N ILE A 215 -16.01 33.13 -15.08
CA ILE A 215 -15.21 33.93 -14.15
C ILE A 215 -14.10 34.62 -14.94
N THR A 216 -13.99 35.93 -14.81
CA THR A 216 -12.95 36.77 -15.41
C THR A 216 -12.08 37.39 -14.32
N ASN A 217 -10.76 37.29 -14.46
CA ASN A 217 -9.78 37.89 -13.55
C ASN A 217 -8.74 38.73 -14.29
N ASN A 218 -8.59 39.98 -13.85
CA ASN A 218 -7.55 40.90 -14.28
C ASN A 218 -6.60 41.32 -13.13
N GLY A 219 -6.83 40.80 -11.91
CA GLY A 219 -6.13 41.23 -10.69
C GLY A 219 -4.96 40.33 -10.27
N ASP A 220 -4.04 40.91 -9.49
CA ASP A 220 -2.92 40.24 -8.83
C ASP A 220 -3.34 39.53 -7.52
N ASN A 221 -2.60 38.49 -7.12
CA ASN A 221 -2.79 37.72 -5.87
C ASN A 221 -4.20 37.14 -5.72
N VAL A 222 -4.69 36.45 -6.75
CA VAL A 222 -6.08 35.96 -6.80
C VAL A 222 -6.16 34.44 -6.62
N LEU A 223 -7.12 34.00 -5.82
CA LEU A 223 -7.48 32.58 -5.64
C LEU A 223 -8.84 32.30 -6.25
N ILE A 224 -8.89 31.50 -7.32
CA ILE A 224 -10.12 30.97 -7.92
C ILE A 224 -10.17 29.48 -7.59
N VAL A 225 -10.93 29.11 -6.55
CA VAL A 225 -10.86 27.75 -6.00
C VAL A 225 -12.20 27.08 -5.73
N ASN A 226 -12.31 25.79 -6.04
CA ASN A 226 -13.50 24.97 -5.76
C ASN A 226 -14.80 25.49 -6.40
N ASN A 227 -14.72 26.18 -7.54
CA ASN A 227 -15.91 26.63 -8.26
C ASN A 227 -16.38 25.58 -9.28
N THR A 228 -17.68 25.53 -9.54
CA THR A 228 -18.25 24.85 -10.72
C THR A 228 -18.73 25.92 -11.68
N VAL A 229 -18.19 25.92 -12.89
CA VAL A 229 -18.43 26.98 -13.89
C VAL A 229 -18.80 26.32 -15.20
N ASP A 230 -20.08 26.42 -15.55
CA ASP A 230 -20.68 25.84 -16.75
C ASP A 230 -21.06 26.97 -17.71
N VAL A 231 -20.39 27.06 -18.85
CA VAL A 231 -20.54 28.15 -19.82
C VAL A 231 -20.91 27.60 -21.19
N TYR A 232 -21.98 28.13 -21.75
CA TYR A 232 -22.46 27.76 -23.09
C TYR A 232 -22.64 29.02 -23.94
N GLY A 233 -21.74 29.24 -24.89
CA GLY A 233 -21.70 30.47 -25.69
C GLY A 233 -21.64 30.20 -27.20
N PRO A 234 -21.43 31.23 -28.02
CA PRO A 234 -21.23 31.06 -29.45
C PRO A 234 -19.83 30.47 -29.76
N ALA A 235 -19.73 29.71 -30.84
CA ALA A 235 -18.47 29.27 -31.44
C ALA A 235 -18.14 30.20 -32.63
N LYS A 236 -17.54 31.36 -32.36
CA LYS A 236 -17.16 32.34 -33.39
C LYS A 236 -15.71 32.19 -33.82
N ASP A 237 -15.41 32.69 -35.01
CA ASP A 237 -14.03 32.80 -35.49
C ASP A 237 -13.26 33.77 -34.58
N ILE A 238 -12.00 33.46 -34.31
CA ILE A 238 -11.10 34.36 -33.57
C ILE A 238 -10.84 35.61 -34.42
N ASP A 239 -10.93 36.79 -33.80
CA ASP A 239 -10.53 38.04 -34.41
C ASP A 239 -9.01 38.25 -34.27
N TRP A 240 -8.34 38.41 -35.42
CA TRP A 240 -6.90 38.66 -35.51
C TRP A 240 -6.58 40.09 -35.99
N THR A 241 -7.58 40.96 -36.10
CA THR A 241 -7.44 42.29 -36.75
C THR A 241 -6.94 43.40 -35.81
N GLY A 242 -6.41 43.03 -34.65
CA GLY A 242 -5.89 43.94 -33.63
C GLY A 242 -6.96 44.44 -32.65
N GLY A 243 -6.63 44.56 -31.37
CA GLY A 243 -7.53 45.10 -30.34
C GLY A 243 -7.45 44.36 -28.99
N PRO A 244 -8.27 44.73 -28.00
CA PRO A 244 -8.20 44.15 -26.65
C PRO A 244 -8.47 42.63 -26.59
N ARG A 245 -9.20 42.10 -27.58
CA ARG A 245 -9.57 40.68 -27.71
C ARG A 245 -8.92 39.98 -28.90
N GLU A 246 -7.86 40.56 -29.46
CA GLU A 246 -7.09 39.90 -30.51
C GLU A 246 -6.62 38.52 -30.03
N GLY A 247 -6.84 37.50 -30.85
CA GLY A 247 -6.41 36.13 -30.57
C GLY A 247 -7.25 35.36 -29.55
N LEU A 248 -8.36 35.92 -29.05
CA LEU A 248 -9.22 35.26 -28.06
C LEU A 248 -10.49 34.66 -28.66
N ALA A 249 -10.91 33.52 -28.13
CA ALA A 249 -12.30 33.07 -28.27
C ALA A 249 -13.29 34.01 -27.55
N LEU A 250 -14.58 33.82 -27.81
CA LEU A 250 -15.64 34.52 -27.09
C LEU A 250 -16.25 33.70 -25.96
N THR A 251 -15.95 32.40 -25.89
CA THR A 251 -16.59 31.49 -24.94
C THR A 251 -15.53 30.75 -24.14
N PHE A 252 -15.53 30.95 -22.83
CA PHE A 252 -14.69 30.20 -21.89
C PHE A 252 -15.24 30.19 -20.46
N ALA A 253 -14.92 29.14 -19.71
CA ALA A 253 -15.40 28.98 -18.34
C ALA A 253 -14.63 29.90 -17.38
N ILE A 254 -13.30 29.93 -17.49
CA ILE A 254 -12.44 30.80 -16.67
C ILE A 254 -11.46 31.53 -17.57
N PHE A 255 -11.41 32.84 -17.43
CA PHE A 255 -10.51 33.73 -18.15
C PHE A 255 -9.62 34.49 -17.18
N ASN A 256 -8.33 34.46 -17.45
CA ASN A 256 -7.34 35.20 -16.69
C ASN A 256 -6.48 36.05 -17.64
N ASP A 257 -6.61 37.37 -17.53
CA ASP A 257 -5.82 38.35 -18.27
C ASP A 257 -4.89 39.12 -17.33
N GLY A 258 -3.70 38.58 -17.12
CA GLY A 258 -2.71 39.17 -16.23
C GLY A 258 -2.77 38.60 -14.82
N GLY A 259 -2.23 39.34 -13.86
CA GLY A 259 -2.12 38.87 -12.49
C GLY A 259 -0.75 38.26 -12.16
N ASN A 260 -0.01 38.89 -11.26
CA ASN A 260 1.05 38.21 -10.52
C ASN A 260 0.43 37.32 -9.45
N ASN A 261 0.92 36.08 -9.30
CA ASN A 261 0.53 35.17 -8.22
C ASN A 261 -0.96 34.74 -8.24
N VAL A 262 -1.42 34.18 -9.36
CA VAL A 262 -2.79 33.66 -9.47
C VAL A 262 -2.83 32.14 -9.28
N ILE A 263 -3.81 31.66 -8.51
CA ILE A 263 -4.06 30.23 -8.28
C ILE A 263 -5.47 29.89 -8.76
N ILE A 264 -5.57 28.99 -9.75
CA ILE A 264 -6.81 28.41 -10.26
C ILE A 264 -6.82 26.93 -9.90
N GLU A 265 -7.51 26.57 -8.81
CA GLU A 265 -7.39 25.22 -8.23
C GLU A 265 -8.72 24.54 -7.92
N ASN A 266 -8.81 23.23 -8.17
CA ASN A 266 -9.95 22.40 -7.78
C ASN A 266 -11.29 22.85 -8.38
N ASN A 267 -11.26 23.55 -9.52
CA ASN A 267 -12.47 23.98 -10.21
C ASN A 267 -12.98 22.89 -11.17
N THR A 268 -14.28 22.89 -11.41
CA THR A 268 -14.91 22.23 -12.54
C THR A 268 -15.27 23.30 -13.56
N ALA A 269 -14.57 23.32 -14.70
CA ALA A 269 -14.72 24.31 -15.76
C ALA A 269 -15.23 23.61 -17.02
N ARG A 270 -16.49 23.85 -17.40
CA ARG A 270 -17.09 23.30 -18.62
C ARG A 270 -17.46 24.42 -19.57
N SER A 271 -16.97 24.33 -20.79
CA SER A 271 -17.29 25.26 -21.87
C SER A 271 -17.90 24.50 -23.04
N GLY A 272 -18.91 25.05 -23.69
CA GLY A 272 -19.34 24.50 -24.96
C GLY A 272 -20.21 25.43 -25.77
N ARG A 273 -20.59 24.99 -26.96
CA ARG A 273 -21.49 25.75 -27.80
C ARG A 273 -22.92 25.68 -27.24
N SER A 274 -23.58 26.82 -27.13
CA SER A 274 -25.01 26.85 -26.79
C SER A 274 -25.86 26.36 -27.97
N LYS A 275 -27.05 25.83 -27.68
CA LYS A 275 -27.94 25.24 -28.70
C LYS A 275 -28.27 26.21 -29.85
N ASP A 276 -28.51 27.46 -29.50
CA ASP A 276 -28.84 28.54 -30.44
C ASP A 276 -27.63 29.47 -30.70
N GLY A 277 -26.43 29.01 -30.31
CA GLY A 277 -25.19 29.74 -30.46
C GLY A 277 -24.71 29.78 -31.90
N GLU A 278 -24.12 30.91 -32.29
CA GLU A 278 -23.42 31.03 -33.57
C GLU A 278 -22.36 29.92 -33.72
N ASP A 279 -22.15 29.47 -34.95
CA ASP A 279 -21.28 28.34 -35.29
C ASP A 279 -20.56 28.65 -36.59
N ASN A 280 -19.46 29.39 -36.47
CA ASN A 280 -18.69 29.79 -37.62
C ASN A 280 -17.79 28.65 -38.11
N PRO A 281 -17.34 28.70 -39.38
CA PRO A 281 -16.44 27.68 -39.93
C PRO A 281 -15.13 27.50 -39.14
N PHE A 282 -14.62 28.53 -38.46
CA PHE A 282 -13.47 28.45 -37.55
C PHE A 282 -13.87 28.76 -36.10
N GLY A 283 -15.12 28.43 -35.76
CA GLY A 283 -15.70 28.61 -34.44
C GLY A 283 -14.83 27.99 -33.36
N THR A 284 -14.40 28.81 -32.40
CA THR A 284 -13.46 28.42 -31.34
C THR A 284 -14.07 28.58 -29.95
N ILE A 285 -13.80 27.61 -29.05
CA ILE A 285 -14.18 27.65 -27.64
C ILE A 285 -13.02 27.14 -26.77
N ASP A 286 -12.77 27.83 -25.66
CA ASP A 286 -11.72 27.47 -24.72
C ASP A 286 -12.30 27.04 -23.37
N GLY A 287 -11.59 26.17 -22.65
CA GLY A 287 -11.97 25.76 -21.29
C GLY A 287 -11.52 26.80 -20.26
N ILE A 288 -10.20 26.84 -20.05
CA ILE A 288 -9.52 27.85 -19.24
C ILE A 288 -8.50 28.58 -20.11
N GLU A 289 -8.63 29.90 -20.18
CA GLU A 289 -7.77 30.78 -20.97
C GLU A 289 -6.88 31.62 -20.03
N LEU A 290 -5.56 31.51 -20.24
CA LEU A 290 -4.54 32.35 -19.62
C LEU A 290 -3.96 33.28 -20.68
N LYS A 291 -4.60 34.41 -20.91
CA LYS A 291 -4.12 35.37 -21.92
C LYS A 291 -2.72 35.86 -21.57
N SER A 292 -2.49 36.25 -20.32
CA SER A 292 -1.18 36.62 -19.78
C SER A 292 -1.06 36.29 -18.29
N GLY A 293 0.16 36.24 -17.76
CA GLY A 293 0.37 36.01 -16.32
C GLY A 293 1.80 35.71 -15.91
N ASN A 294 2.13 36.03 -14.65
CA ASN A 294 3.42 35.71 -14.04
C ASN A 294 3.21 35.02 -12.69
N ASN A 295 3.86 33.88 -12.48
CA ASN A 295 3.66 33.03 -11.31
C ASN A 295 2.20 32.57 -11.18
N VAL A 296 1.68 31.91 -12.22
CA VAL A 296 0.31 31.38 -12.25
C VAL A 296 0.33 29.86 -12.07
N THR A 297 -0.52 29.34 -11.19
CA THR A 297 -0.72 27.90 -11.03
C THR A 297 -2.15 27.52 -11.39
N VAL A 298 -2.31 26.64 -12.39
CA VAL A 298 -3.60 26.02 -12.73
C VAL A 298 -3.49 24.55 -12.38
N SER A 299 -4.14 24.12 -11.30
CA SER A 299 -4.00 22.74 -10.84
C SER A 299 -5.23 22.07 -10.27
N ASN A 300 -5.26 20.73 -10.36
CA ASN A 300 -6.35 19.90 -9.84
C ASN A 300 -7.74 20.25 -10.42
N ASN A 301 -7.81 20.88 -11.59
CA ASN A 301 -9.09 21.24 -12.21
C ASN A 301 -9.63 20.08 -13.08
N TYR A 302 -10.94 19.98 -13.17
CA TYR A 302 -11.64 19.22 -14.20
C TYR A 302 -12.08 20.18 -15.29
N ILE A 303 -11.61 19.99 -16.51
CA ILE A 303 -11.86 20.86 -17.65
C ILE A 303 -12.52 20.05 -18.76
N GLU A 304 -13.65 20.53 -19.27
CA GLU A 304 -14.39 19.88 -20.36
C GLU A 304 -14.80 20.90 -21.42
N VAL A 305 -14.42 20.64 -22.68
CA VAL A 305 -14.69 21.56 -23.80
C VAL A 305 -15.26 20.81 -25.00
N SER A 306 -16.36 21.31 -25.54
CA SER A 306 -17.04 20.66 -26.68
C SER A 306 -17.93 21.61 -27.51
N GLY A 307 -18.42 21.10 -28.65
CA GLY A 307 -19.51 21.73 -29.40
C GLY A 307 -19.09 22.81 -30.41
N ALA A 308 -17.81 23.17 -30.45
CA ALA A 308 -17.21 24.01 -31.49
C ALA A 308 -16.30 23.18 -32.41
N ARG A 309 -15.90 23.77 -33.55
CA ARG A 309 -15.00 23.14 -34.53
C ARG A 309 -13.53 23.20 -34.09
N PHE A 310 -13.15 24.22 -33.34
CA PHE A 310 -11.84 24.37 -32.73
C PHE A 310 -12.03 24.45 -31.22
N VAL A 311 -11.35 23.59 -30.48
CA VAL A 311 -11.45 23.60 -29.01
C VAL A 311 -10.09 23.51 -28.35
N TYR A 312 -9.91 24.28 -27.29
CA TYR A 312 -8.71 24.26 -26.47
C TYR A 312 -9.11 23.98 -25.02
N GLY A 313 -8.54 22.94 -24.42
CA GLY A 313 -8.81 22.61 -23.02
C GLY A 313 -8.27 23.69 -22.10
N LEU A 314 -6.96 23.89 -22.16
CA LEU A 314 -6.25 24.94 -21.43
C LEU A 314 -5.30 25.64 -22.41
N ASN A 315 -5.46 26.96 -22.55
CA ASN A 315 -4.68 27.75 -23.49
C ASN A 315 -3.95 28.90 -22.78
N ALA A 316 -2.67 29.12 -23.14
CA ALA A 316 -1.75 30.03 -22.46
C ALA A 316 -0.73 30.65 -23.43
N LEU A 317 -1.17 31.64 -24.21
CA LEU A 317 -0.48 32.08 -25.44
C LEU A 317 0.04 33.53 -25.47
N SER A 318 0.10 34.28 -24.37
CA SER A 318 0.81 35.57 -24.40
C SER A 318 1.62 35.82 -23.14
N GLU A 319 2.94 35.91 -23.27
CA GLU A 319 3.85 36.42 -22.23
C GLU A 319 3.64 35.77 -20.85
N VAL A 320 3.53 34.44 -20.83
CA VAL A 320 3.39 33.67 -19.59
C VAL A 320 4.75 33.33 -18.99
N TYR A 321 4.97 33.74 -17.74
CA TYR A 321 6.21 33.53 -17.00
C TYR A 321 5.97 32.71 -15.74
N ASN A 322 6.80 31.70 -15.48
CA ASN A 322 6.74 30.90 -14.26
C ASN A 322 5.35 30.25 -14.05
N VAL A 323 4.78 29.68 -15.11
CA VAL A 323 3.44 29.05 -15.06
C VAL A 323 3.53 27.56 -14.79
N VAL A 324 2.69 27.05 -13.90
CA VAL A 324 2.56 25.63 -13.58
C VAL A 324 1.15 25.14 -13.91
N LEU A 325 1.05 24.26 -14.90
CA LEU A 325 -0.18 23.59 -15.29
C LEU A 325 -0.11 22.15 -14.80
N SER A 326 -0.76 21.80 -13.69
CA SER A 326 -0.53 20.50 -13.05
C SER A 326 -1.74 19.73 -12.54
N ASN A 327 -1.72 18.40 -12.64
CA ASN A 327 -2.76 17.53 -12.10
C ASN A 327 -4.19 17.83 -12.60
N ASN A 328 -4.34 18.48 -13.75
CA ASN A 328 -5.65 18.75 -14.33
C ASN A 328 -6.15 17.51 -15.09
N THR A 329 -7.46 17.30 -15.10
CA THR A 329 -8.14 16.33 -15.97
C THR A 329 -8.85 17.12 -17.07
N ILE A 330 -8.48 16.88 -18.32
CA ILE A 330 -8.90 17.67 -19.48
C ILE A 330 -9.57 16.75 -20.50
N ASN A 331 -10.84 17.03 -20.78
CA ASN A 331 -11.65 16.32 -21.77
C ASN A 331 -12.01 17.28 -22.90
N VAL A 332 -11.50 17.03 -24.11
CA VAL A 332 -11.77 17.88 -25.29
C VAL A 332 -12.35 17.05 -26.42
N THR A 333 -13.43 17.52 -27.03
CA THR A 333 -14.07 16.85 -28.17
C THR A 333 -14.47 17.87 -29.22
N SER A 334 -14.10 17.60 -30.47
CA SER A 334 -14.35 18.49 -31.60
C SER A 334 -14.43 17.73 -32.92
N GLU A 335 -14.69 18.45 -34.01
CA GLU A 335 -14.80 17.89 -35.35
C GLU A 335 -13.62 18.27 -36.27
N ARG A 336 -12.89 19.34 -35.97
CA ARG A 336 -11.83 19.87 -36.85
C ARG A 336 -10.47 19.99 -36.17
N TYR A 337 -10.42 20.54 -34.96
CA TYR A 337 -9.19 20.76 -34.22
C TYR A 337 -9.42 20.63 -32.70
N ILE A 338 -8.54 19.90 -32.02
CA ILE A 338 -8.41 19.94 -30.56
C ILE A 338 -6.98 20.23 -30.13
N ALA A 339 -6.81 20.99 -29.05
CA ALA A 339 -5.61 21.00 -28.24
C ALA A 339 -5.97 20.77 -26.77
N GLY A 340 -5.39 19.75 -26.14
CA GLY A 340 -5.58 19.50 -24.72
C GLY A 340 -5.01 20.64 -23.87
N ILE A 341 -3.70 20.87 -24.02
CA ILE A 341 -3.00 22.02 -23.43
C ILE A 341 -2.19 22.71 -24.52
N GLN A 342 -2.30 24.03 -24.60
CA GLN A 342 -1.45 24.87 -25.42
C GLN A 342 -0.77 25.92 -24.55
N ILE A 343 0.54 26.07 -24.71
CA ILE A 343 1.33 27.12 -24.07
C ILE A 343 2.39 27.65 -25.02
N GLY A 344 2.63 28.95 -25.06
CA GLY A 344 3.57 29.47 -26.05
C GLY A 344 3.74 30.97 -26.10
N ASN A 345 4.28 31.43 -27.24
CA ASN A 345 4.50 32.83 -27.59
C ASN A 345 5.24 33.60 -26.48
N SER A 346 6.56 33.42 -26.44
CA SER A 346 7.45 33.99 -25.41
C SER A 346 7.30 33.39 -24.01
N ALA A 347 6.71 32.19 -23.88
CA ALA A 347 6.60 31.52 -22.58
C ALA A 347 7.99 31.24 -21.98
N ARG A 348 8.14 31.46 -20.66
CA ARG A 348 9.42 31.26 -19.94
C ARG A 348 9.22 30.55 -18.61
N ASN A 349 10.04 29.55 -18.35
CA ASN A 349 10.09 28.81 -17.08
C ASN A 349 8.75 28.15 -16.73
N CYS A 350 8.06 27.56 -17.71
CA CYS A 350 6.75 26.97 -17.49
C CYS A 350 6.82 25.44 -17.40
N SER A 351 5.90 24.86 -16.64
CA SER A 351 5.83 23.42 -16.37
C SER A 351 4.43 22.87 -16.62
N ILE A 352 4.34 21.76 -17.35
CA ILE A 352 3.12 20.99 -17.61
C ILE A 352 3.30 19.62 -16.97
N LEU A 353 2.68 19.41 -15.81
CA LEU A 353 3.02 18.30 -14.90
C LEU A 353 1.80 17.42 -14.57
N ASP A 354 1.93 16.10 -14.74
CA ASP A 354 0.97 15.12 -14.21
C ASP A 354 -0.51 15.34 -14.65
N ASN A 355 -0.74 15.98 -15.80
CA ASN A 355 -2.09 16.18 -16.33
C ASN A 355 -2.61 14.92 -17.03
N LYS A 356 -3.92 14.72 -16.99
CA LYS A 356 -4.64 13.67 -17.74
C LYS A 356 -5.44 14.31 -18.86
N ILE A 357 -5.12 13.96 -20.10
CA ILE A 357 -5.71 14.57 -21.29
C ILE A 357 -6.40 13.49 -22.11
N TYR A 358 -7.68 13.70 -22.39
CA TYR A 358 -8.52 12.84 -23.21
C TYR A 358 -9.08 13.65 -24.37
N GLY A 359 -8.75 13.23 -25.59
CA GLY A 359 -9.07 13.99 -26.80
C GLY A 359 -9.72 13.12 -27.87
N VAL A 360 -10.83 13.59 -28.43
CA VAL A 360 -11.49 12.97 -29.58
C VAL A 360 -11.76 14.01 -30.67
N CYS A 361 -11.25 13.80 -31.88
CA CYS A 361 -11.45 14.72 -33.00
C CYS A 361 -11.72 14.01 -34.33
N TYR A 362 -12.96 14.03 -34.81
CA TYR A 362 -13.33 13.39 -36.07
C TYR A 362 -14.24 14.27 -36.90
N ASN A 363 -13.95 14.37 -38.19
CA ASN A 363 -14.74 15.19 -39.09
C ASN A 363 -16.09 14.51 -39.41
N THR A 364 -17.13 14.86 -38.68
CA THR A 364 -18.51 14.41 -38.93
C THR A 364 -19.33 15.40 -39.76
N THR A 365 -18.78 16.58 -40.07
CA THR A 365 -19.45 17.66 -40.81
C THR A 365 -18.91 17.82 -42.23
N ILE A 366 -19.80 18.03 -43.20
CA ILE A 366 -19.40 18.17 -44.61
C ILE A 366 -19.13 19.65 -44.94
N PHE A 367 -17.87 20.08 -44.85
CA PHE A 367 -17.41 21.33 -45.46
C PHE A 367 -16.41 21.02 -46.58
N THR A 368 -16.71 21.50 -47.79
CA THR A 368 -16.00 21.12 -49.02
C THR A 368 -14.55 21.63 -49.13
N GLN A 369 -14.11 22.48 -48.19
CA GLN A 369 -12.77 23.07 -48.13
C GLN A 369 -11.99 22.70 -46.87
N ASP A 370 -12.50 21.79 -46.04
CA ASP A 370 -11.83 21.40 -44.79
C ASP A 370 -10.55 20.59 -45.05
N ASN A 371 -9.48 20.95 -44.33
CA ASN A 371 -8.41 19.97 -44.11
C ASN A 371 -8.90 18.87 -43.14
N GLU A 372 -8.08 17.83 -42.98
CA GLU A 372 -8.40 16.67 -42.16
C GLU A 372 -8.37 16.95 -40.64
N ALA A 373 -9.23 16.31 -39.85
CA ALA A 373 -9.33 16.52 -38.39
C ALA A 373 -7.98 16.31 -37.67
N LEU A 374 -7.57 17.31 -36.88
CA LEU A 374 -6.30 17.30 -36.14
C LEU A 374 -6.52 17.30 -34.63
N ALA A 375 -5.68 16.56 -33.92
CA ALA A 375 -5.68 16.54 -32.48
C ALA A 375 -4.28 16.65 -31.90
N PHE A 376 -4.14 17.54 -30.91
CA PHE A 376 -2.92 17.74 -30.15
C PHE A 376 -3.17 17.43 -28.67
N GLY A 377 -2.32 16.60 -28.07
CA GLY A 377 -2.35 16.41 -26.62
C GLY A 377 -1.80 17.64 -25.90
N ILE A 378 -0.53 17.95 -26.16
CA ILE A 378 0.16 19.15 -25.65
C ILE A 378 0.86 19.88 -26.80
N ILE A 379 0.74 21.19 -26.83
CA ILE A 379 1.47 22.07 -27.75
C ILE A 379 2.31 23.05 -26.94
N THR A 380 3.62 23.07 -27.20
CA THR A 380 4.48 24.20 -26.85
C THR A 380 4.91 24.90 -28.14
N THR A 381 4.56 26.17 -28.33
CA THR A 381 4.65 26.82 -29.65
C THR A 381 5.03 28.30 -29.59
N SER A 382 5.20 28.91 -30.76
CA SER A 382 5.33 30.36 -30.97
C SER A 382 4.51 30.84 -32.18
N MET A 383 3.24 30.45 -32.32
CA MET A 383 2.33 30.72 -33.45
C MET A 383 2.33 32.19 -33.95
N GLY A 384 3.35 32.60 -34.70
CA GLY A 384 3.64 34.00 -35.04
C GLY A 384 4.31 34.83 -33.93
N GLY A 385 4.35 34.34 -32.69
CA GLY A 385 5.04 34.96 -31.55
C GLY A 385 6.55 34.67 -31.48
N SER A 386 7.23 35.19 -30.45
CA SER A 386 8.65 34.87 -30.21
C SER A 386 8.83 33.49 -29.57
N GLU A 387 10.03 32.92 -29.71
CA GLU A 387 10.34 31.58 -29.24
C GLU A 387 10.07 31.40 -27.74
N SER A 388 9.65 30.20 -27.34
CA SER A 388 9.47 29.80 -25.93
C SER A 388 10.76 29.19 -25.37
N ARG A 389 11.00 29.24 -24.05
CA ARG A 389 12.27 28.77 -23.46
C ARG A 389 12.10 28.23 -22.04
N ASN A 390 12.89 27.22 -21.69
CA ASN A 390 12.91 26.58 -20.37
C ASN A 390 11.54 25.99 -20.02
N MET A 391 11.15 24.97 -20.79
CA MET A 391 9.88 24.27 -20.66
C MET A 391 10.07 22.90 -20.04
N THR A 392 9.21 22.50 -19.11
CA THR A 392 9.17 21.14 -18.57
C THR A 392 7.81 20.50 -18.87
N VAL A 393 7.80 19.36 -19.52
CA VAL A 393 6.60 18.56 -19.80
C VAL A 393 6.81 17.18 -19.19
N ALA A 394 6.21 16.89 -18.03
CA ALA A 394 6.52 15.67 -17.31
C ALA A 394 5.32 14.98 -16.66
N GLY A 395 5.34 13.64 -16.62
CA GLY A 395 4.34 12.83 -15.91
C GLY A 395 2.92 12.85 -16.51
N ASN A 396 2.72 13.50 -17.66
CA ASN A 396 1.38 13.64 -18.25
C ASN A 396 0.92 12.32 -18.89
N ILE A 397 -0.37 12.04 -18.80
CA ILE A 397 -1.05 10.90 -19.43
C ILE A 397 -2.00 11.42 -20.50
N MET A 398 -1.76 11.04 -21.76
CA MET A 398 -2.54 11.47 -22.92
C MET A 398 -3.17 10.28 -23.62
N ASN A 399 -4.48 10.35 -23.86
CA ASN A 399 -5.22 9.39 -24.68
C ASN A 399 -5.97 10.17 -25.76
N ILE A 400 -5.39 10.21 -26.96
CA ILE A 400 -5.86 11.07 -28.05
C ILE A 400 -6.24 10.20 -29.24
N ASN A 401 -7.43 10.44 -29.78
CA ASN A 401 -7.97 9.69 -30.90
C ASN A 401 -8.57 10.65 -31.96
N ALA A 402 -7.99 10.65 -33.15
CA ALA A 402 -8.44 11.53 -34.24
C ALA A 402 -8.04 10.97 -35.60
N THR A 403 -8.39 11.64 -36.70
CA THR A 403 -7.82 11.26 -38.00
C THR A 403 -6.31 11.48 -38.02
N ILE A 404 -5.86 12.63 -37.53
CA ILE A 404 -4.44 12.99 -37.41
C ILE A 404 -4.16 13.36 -35.95
N VAL A 405 -3.17 12.72 -35.34
CA VAL A 405 -2.82 12.93 -33.93
C VAL A 405 -1.36 13.31 -33.78
N TYR A 406 -1.11 14.38 -33.03
CA TYR A 406 0.18 14.72 -32.44
C TYR A 406 0.04 14.62 -30.92
N GLY A 407 0.67 13.62 -30.30
CA GLY A 407 0.64 13.49 -28.84
C GLY A 407 1.21 14.74 -28.17
N MET A 408 2.43 15.13 -28.57
CA MET A 408 3.03 16.40 -28.19
C MET A 408 3.65 17.08 -29.40
N GLU A 409 3.39 18.37 -29.57
CA GLU A 409 4.12 19.22 -30.50
C GLU A 409 5.02 20.19 -29.73
N ILE A 410 6.32 20.07 -29.94
CA ILE A 410 7.32 20.98 -29.39
C ILE A 410 7.90 21.78 -30.55
N TYR A 411 7.30 22.93 -30.78
CA TYR A 411 7.59 23.83 -31.88
C TYR A 411 8.25 25.10 -31.32
N THR A 412 9.37 25.52 -31.91
CA THR A 412 10.09 26.77 -31.58
C THR A 412 10.31 26.98 -30.08
N THR A 413 10.59 25.90 -29.35
CA THR A 413 10.71 25.89 -27.88
C THR A 413 12.08 25.36 -27.46
N TYR A 414 12.85 26.22 -26.80
CA TYR A 414 14.26 26.00 -26.47
C TYR A 414 14.40 25.47 -25.06
N ASP A 415 15.43 24.65 -24.83
CA ASP A 415 15.79 24.15 -23.50
C ASP A 415 14.60 23.43 -22.82
N THR A 416 14.15 22.33 -23.44
CA THR A 416 12.92 21.63 -23.05
C THR A 416 13.23 20.28 -22.40
N ILE A 417 12.62 19.99 -21.25
CA ILE A 417 12.68 18.69 -20.58
C ILE A 417 11.35 17.97 -20.77
N ILE A 418 11.40 16.74 -21.28
CA ILE A 418 10.23 15.91 -21.58
C ILE A 418 10.44 14.57 -20.90
N ASP A 419 9.80 14.35 -19.75
CA ASP A 419 10.13 13.23 -18.87
C ASP A 419 8.91 12.45 -18.34
N LYS A 420 8.93 11.12 -18.39
CA LYS A 420 7.90 10.25 -17.78
C LYS A 420 6.46 10.47 -18.28
N ASN A 421 6.28 10.99 -19.49
CA ASN A 421 4.95 11.10 -20.10
C ASN A 421 4.50 9.75 -20.69
N LEU A 422 3.20 9.47 -20.63
CA LEU A 422 2.55 8.37 -21.34
C LEU A 422 1.63 8.94 -22.42
N VAL A 423 1.94 8.67 -23.68
CA VAL A 423 1.14 9.07 -24.84
C VAL A 423 0.57 7.84 -25.51
N ASN A 424 -0.76 7.76 -25.58
CA ASN A 424 -1.48 6.81 -26.42
C ASN A 424 -2.18 7.61 -27.53
N ALA A 425 -1.64 7.53 -28.75
CA ALA A 425 -2.11 8.25 -29.92
C ALA A 425 -2.64 7.28 -30.98
N ILE A 426 -3.91 7.44 -31.36
CA ILE A 426 -4.57 6.57 -32.35
C ILE A 426 -5.13 7.44 -33.47
N GLY A 427 -4.76 7.14 -34.71
CA GLY A 427 -5.30 7.82 -35.89
C GLY A 427 -4.87 7.18 -37.19
N ASN A 428 -5.30 7.74 -38.33
CA ASN A 428 -4.76 7.31 -39.63
C ASN A 428 -3.27 7.67 -39.73
N TYR A 429 -2.94 8.87 -39.22
CA TYR A 429 -1.59 9.36 -39.03
C TYR A 429 -1.41 9.73 -37.56
N SER A 430 -0.52 9.04 -36.86
CA SER A 430 -0.31 9.22 -35.42
C SER A 430 1.16 9.45 -35.09
N MET A 431 1.41 10.55 -34.41
CA MET A 431 2.72 10.94 -33.91
C MET A 431 2.74 10.99 -32.38
N GLY A 432 3.75 10.38 -31.76
CA GLY A 432 3.87 10.38 -30.29
C GLY A 432 4.34 11.74 -29.79
N MET A 433 5.42 12.25 -30.37
CA MET A 433 5.85 13.63 -30.20
C MET A 433 6.67 14.14 -31.39
N SER A 434 6.79 15.47 -31.51
CA SER A 434 7.68 16.14 -32.44
C SER A 434 8.57 17.19 -31.77
N LEU A 435 9.78 17.37 -32.30
CA LEU A 435 10.66 18.51 -32.07
C LEU A 435 10.88 19.23 -33.42
N ALA A 436 10.50 20.51 -33.50
CA ALA A 436 10.77 21.36 -34.66
C ALA A 436 11.26 22.73 -34.18
N HIS A 437 12.39 23.21 -34.72
CA HIS A 437 13.08 24.43 -34.28
C HIS A 437 13.31 24.51 -32.76
N SER A 438 13.52 23.37 -32.12
CA SER A 438 13.47 23.22 -30.65
C SER A 438 14.78 22.62 -30.10
N PRO A 439 15.88 23.38 -30.12
CA PRO A 439 17.19 22.89 -29.72
C PRO A 439 17.29 22.67 -28.20
N ASN A 440 18.28 21.86 -27.81
CA ASN A 440 18.59 21.51 -26.41
C ASN A 440 17.43 20.81 -25.68
N SER A 441 16.73 19.93 -26.39
CA SER A 441 15.62 19.14 -25.83
C SER A 441 16.12 17.81 -25.23
N ILE A 442 15.69 17.50 -24.00
CA ILE A 442 15.98 16.24 -23.30
C ILE A 442 14.68 15.44 -23.18
N VAL A 443 14.63 14.28 -23.81
CA VAL A 443 13.46 13.39 -23.87
C VAL A 443 13.80 12.07 -23.18
N THR A 444 13.30 11.85 -21.97
CA THR A 444 13.65 10.67 -21.18
C THR A 444 12.49 9.96 -20.52
N ASN A 445 12.60 8.64 -20.35
CA ASN A 445 11.65 7.84 -19.58
C ASN A 445 10.18 7.93 -20.02
N ASN A 446 9.91 8.39 -21.25
CA ASN A 446 8.55 8.51 -21.78
C ASN A 446 8.11 7.19 -22.40
N VAL A 447 6.80 7.00 -22.49
CA VAL A 447 6.16 5.89 -23.19
C VAL A 447 5.29 6.46 -24.31
N PHE A 448 5.67 6.20 -25.56
CA PHE A 448 4.95 6.62 -26.75
C PHE A 448 4.37 5.39 -27.45
N ASN A 449 3.04 5.24 -27.38
CA ASN A 449 2.30 4.21 -28.09
C ASN A 449 1.50 4.87 -29.21
N THR A 450 1.84 4.55 -30.45
CA THR A 450 1.15 5.11 -31.62
C THR A 450 0.60 4.00 -32.51
N THR A 451 -0.62 4.20 -33.01
CA THR A 451 -1.30 3.28 -33.93
C THR A 451 -1.85 4.05 -35.11
N GLY A 452 -1.27 3.76 -36.27
CA GLY A 452 -1.53 4.35 -37.58
C GLY A 452 -2.23 3.43 -38.57
N ASN A 453 -2.82 4.02 -39.60
CA ASN A 453 -3.24 3.32 -40.81
C ASN A 453 -3.09 4.22 -42.05
N SER A 454 -1.87 4.30 -42.57
CA SER A 454 -1.56 5.13 -43.74
C SER A 454 -2.15 4.60 -45.05
N ASN A 455 -2.82 3.44 -45.06
CA ASN A 455 -3.58 2.99 -46.23
C ASN A 455 -4.85 3.83 -46.45
N ILE A 456 -5.30 4.55 -45.41
CA ILE A 456 -6.44 5.45 -45.50
C ILE A 456 -5.89 6.82 -45.94
N PRO A 457 -6.23 7.30 -47.15
CA PRO A 457 -5.84 8.64 -47.59
C PRO A 457 -6.55 9.68 -46.72
N ILE A 458 -5.88 10.80 -46.53
CA ILE A 458 -6.41 11.97 -45.82
C ILE A 458 -6.50 13.15 -46.80
N ASN A 459 -7.37 14.11 -46.50
CA ASN A 459 -7.38 15.37 -47.23
C ASN A 459 -6.02 16.07 -47.08
N PRO A 460 -5.58 16.87 -48.08
CA PRO A 460 -4.36 17.66 -47.96
C PRO A 460 -4.41 18.51 -46.69
N ILE A 461 -3.32 18.47 -45.92
CA ILE A 461 -3.14 19.37 -44.79
C ILE A 461 -1.88 20.19 -44.99
N VAL A 462 -1.90 21.41 -44.49
CA VAL A 462 -0.73 22.30 -44.47
C VAL A 462 -0.28 22.40 -43.02
N GLU A 463 0.61 21.50 -42.64
CA GLU A 463 1.32 21.53 -41.36
C GLU A 463 2.81 21.56 -41.65
N GLU A 464 3.56 22.35 -40.88
CA GLU A 464 5.02 22.38 -41.01
C GLU A 464 5.63 21.04 -40.58
N ILE A 465 5.03 20.41 -39.56
CA ILE A 465 5.30 19.03 -39.18
C ILE A 465 4.29 18.15 -39.91
N ALA A 466 4.67 17.64 -41.08
CA ALA A 466 3.79 16.81 -41.89
C ALA A 466 3.29 15.56 -41.14
N PRO A 467 2.03 15.13 -41.34
CA PRO A 467 1.50 13.92 -40.73
C PRO A 467 2.34 12.69 -41.09
N ALA A 468 2.65 11.90 -40.07
CA ALA A 468 3.37 10.66 -40.23
C ALA A 468 2.98 9.68 -39.12
N ASN A 469 3.22 8.39 -39.36
CA ASN A 469 3.13 7.35 -38.34
C ASN A 469 4.49 7.17 -37.66
N THR A 470 4.79 8.04 -36.69
CA THR A 470 6.12 8.13 -36.08
C THR A 470 6.04 8.28 -34.57
N GLY A 471 6.79 7.50 -33.80
CA GLY A 471 6.85 7.66 -32.35
C GLY A 471 7.43 9.02 -31.93
N ILE A 472 8.67 9.29 -32.32
CA ILE A 472 9.38 10.56 -32.05
C ILE A 472 9.91 11.13 -33.36
N GLN A 473 9.43 12.32 -33.75
CA GLN A 473 9.91 13.08 -34.90
C GLN A 473 10.88 14.18 -34.45
N ILE A 474 12.06 14.27 -35.06
CA ILE A 474 13.06 15.30 -34.78
C ILE A 474 13.43 16.00 -36.08
N GLN A 475 13.07 17.28 -36.19
CA GLN A 475 13.26 18.03 -37.42
C GLN A 475 13.68 19.48 -37.21
N GLN A 476 14.09 20.10 -38.32
CA GLN A 476 14.28 21.53 -38.51
C GLN A 476 15.07 22.19 -37.38
N ASN A 477 16.40 22.04 -37.38
CA ASN A 477 17.29 22.71 -36.43
C ASN A 477 17.03 22.42 -34.93
N SER A 478 16.42 21.28 -34.59
CA SER A 478 16.25 20.83 -33.19
C SER A 478 17.54 20.21 -32.62
N THR A 479 18.66 20.93 -32.77
CA THR A 479 20.01 20.41 -32.45
C THR A 479 20.22 20.16 -30.96
N ASN A 480 21.17 19.28 -30.63
CA ASN A 480 21.48 18.87 -29.25
C ASN A 480 20.32 18.14 -28.55
N ALA A 481 19.45 17.48 -29.34
CA ALA A 481 18.40 16.64 -28.78
C ALA A 481 18.98 15.35 -28.19
N TYR A 482 18.61 15.04 -26.95
CA TYR A 482 19.03 13.85 -26.22
C TYR A 482 17.82 12.97 -25.89
N ILE A 483 17.71 11.81 -26.52
CA ILE A 483 16.57 10.89 -26.42
C ILE A 483 17.04 9.60 -25.77
N ALA A 484 16.66 9.36 -24.50
CA ALA A 484 17.15 8.20 -23.78
C ALA A 484 16.14 7.52 -22.84
N ASN A 485 16.24 6.20 -22.68
CA ASN A 485 15.40 5.40 -21.78
C ASN A 485 13.89 5.51 -22.05
N ASN A 486 13.49 5.89 -23.26
CA ASN A 486 12.09 5.92 -23.66
C ASN A 486 11.63 4.54 -24.16
N ILE A 487 10.34 4.26 -24.03
CA ILE A 487 9.67 3.14 -24.69
C ILE A 487 8.85 3.72 -25.83
N VAL A 488 9.16 3.33 -27.07
CA VAL A 488 8.50 3.82 -28.27
C VAL A 488 7.99 2.64 -29.07
N ILE A 489 6.67 2.50 -29.14
CA ILE A 489 5.98 1.44 -29.86
C ILE A 489 5.08 2.09 -30.89
N THR A 490 5.47 1.99 -32.14
CA THR A 490 4.76 2.61 -33.27
C THR A 490 4.32 1.53 -34.24
N THR A 491 3.04 1.54 -34.57
CA THR A 491 2.45 0.60 -35.54
C THR A 491 1.73 1.37 -36.63
N ASP A 492 1.77 0.83 -37.84
CA ASP A 492 1.05 1.37 -38.98
C ASP A 492 0.64 0.23 -39.92
N ALA A 493 -0.66 0.10 -40.19
CA ALA A 493 -1.18 -0.91 -41.11
C ALA A 493 -0.65 -0.73 -42.56
N GLY A 494 -0.23 0.47 -42.95
CA GLY A 494 0.40 0.74 -44.25
C GLY A 494 1.89 0.40 -44.32
N ASN A 495 2.45 -0.13 -43.23
CA ASN A 495 3.85 -0.48 -43.08
C ASN A 495 4.87 0.70 -43.12
N ASN A 496 4.45 1.93 -42.81
CA ASN A 496 5.30 3.13 -42.82
C ASN A 496 5.71 3.63 -41.42
N ALA A 497 5.55 2.81 -40.37
CA ALA A 497 5.90 3.19 -39.01
C ALA A 497 7.41 3.46 -38.83
N LYS A 498 7.74 4.49 -38.06
CA LYS A 498 9.10 4.77 -37.58
C LYS A 498 9.05 4.97 -36.05
N ALA A 499 9.99 4.38 -35.29
CA ALA A 499 10.01 4.60 -33.85
C ALA A 499 10.61 5.98 -33.56
N VAL A 500 11.77 6.27 -34.16
CA VAL A 500 12.39 7.60 -34.14
C VAL A 500 12.74 8.00 -35.56
N ASN A 501 12.42 9.23 -35.95
CA ASN A 501 12.75 9.80 -37.26
C ASN A 501 13.52 11.10 -37.09
N ILE A 502 14.63 11.26 -37.80
CA ILE A 502 15.51 12.43 -37.75
C ILE A 502 15.68 12.99 -39.16
N GLU A 503 15.28 14.25 -39.34
CA GLU A 503 15.36 14.95 -40.61
C GLU A 503 15.91 16.37 -40.40
N THR A 504 16.78 16.87 -41.29
CA THR A 504 17.23 18.28 -41.27
C THR A 504 17.81 18.79 -39.92
N THR A 505 18.32 17.89 -39.07
CA THR A 505 18.81 18.22 -37.71
C THR A 505 20.09 17.44 -37.41
N ASN A 506 21.09 18.14 -36.86
CA ASN A 506 22.39 17.59 -36.48
C ASN A 506 22.55 17.52 -34.96
N ASN A 507 23.59 16.81 -34.48
CA ASN A 507 23.91 16.67 -33.06
C ASN A 507 22.74 16.07 -32.25
N VAL A 508 22.33 14.85 -32.60
CA VAL A 508 21.23 14.14 -31.93
C VAL A 508 21.75 12.82 -31.37
N ALA A 509 21.34 12.47 -30.15
CA ALA A 509 21.69 11.21 -29.51
C ALA A 509 20.44 10.42 -29.15
N ILE A 510 20.36 9.16 -29.62
CA ILE A 510 19.28 8.19 -29.37
C ILE A 510 19.90 6.98 -28.65
N ILE A 511 19.74 6.89 -27.33
CA ILE A 511 20.50 5.96 -26.50
C ILE A 511 19.62 5.17 -25.53
N ASN A 512 19.84 3.86 -25.37
CA ASN A 512 19.16 3.04 -24.33
C ASN A 512 17.62 3.07 -24.40
N ASN A 513 17.03 3.27 -25.58
CA ASN A 513 15.58 3.25 -25.73
C ASN A 513 15.07 1.85 -26.05
N THR A 514 13.83 1.55 -25.64
CA THR A 514 13.07 0.39 -26.14
C THR A 514 12.30 0.82 -27.37
N LEU A 515 12.73 0.45 -28.57
CA LEU A 515 12.15 0.92 -29.83
C LEU A 515 11.52 -0.24 -30.62
N PHE A 516 10.30 -0.02 -31.12
CA PHE A 516 9.60 -0.91 -32.04
C PHE A 516 8.84 -0.11 -33.10
N ALA A 517 9.01 -0.49 -34.37
CA ALA A 517 8.27 0.07 -35.50
C ALA A 517 7.99 -1.01 -36.55
N ASN A 518 6.74 -1.48 -36.64
CA ASN A 518 6.30 -2.51 -37.59
C ASN A 518 7.31 -3.67 -37.79
N GLY A 519 7.76 -4.26 -36.69
CA GLY A 519 8.69 -5.39 -36.71
C GLY A 519 10.18 -5.02 -36.70
N LYS A 520 10.55 -3.77 -36.97
CA LYS A 520 11.90 -3.27 -36.69
C LYS A 520 12.04 -2.97 -35.20
N THR A 521 13.22 -3.22 -34.63
CA THR A 521 13.47 -3.07 -33.19
C THR A 521 14.82 -2.45 -32.88
N GLY A 522 14.94 -1.79 -31.73
CA GLY A 522 16.20 -1.20 -31.28
C GLY A 522 16.75 -0.18 -32.27
N ASP A 523 18.07 -0.20 -32.50
CA ASP A 523 18.73 0.74 -33.42
C ASP A 523 18.14 0.69 -34.85
N ASP A 524 17.70 -0.48 -35.33
CA ASP A 524 17.09 -0.65 -36.66
C ASP A 524 15.73 0.07 -36.81
N ALA A 525 15.10 0.45 -35.71
CA ALA A 525 13.85 1.20 -35.70
C ALA A 525 14.04 2.72 -35.79
N VAL A 526 15.30 3.20 -35.85
CA VAL A 526 15.66 4.61 -36.02
C VAL A 526 15.88 4.92 -37.50
N ASN A 527 15.21 5.96 -38.01
CA ASN A 527 15.41 6.48 -39.36
C ASN A 527 16.10 7.84 -39.31
N ALA A 528 17.26 7.98 -39.97
CA ALA A 528 17.99 9.24 -40.06
C ALA A 528 18.25 9.60 -41.53
N SER A 529 17.98 10.85 -41.91
CA SER A 529 18.25 11.35 -43.26
C SER A 529 19.74 11.27 -43.63
N SER A 530 20.02 11.21 -44.94
CA SER A 530 21.40 11.25 -45.44
C SER A 530 22.06 12.62 -45.16
N ASN A 531 23.38 12.61 -44.93
CA ASN A 531 24.22 13.80 -44.68
C ASN A 531 24.01 14.52 -43.34
N LEU A 532 23.31 13.92 -42.38
CA LEU A 532 23.27 14.45 -41.01
C LEU A 532 24.62 14.23 -40.31
N ILE A 533 25.01 15.17 -39.46
CA ILE A 533 26.29 15.20 -38.74
C ILE A 533 26.04 14.94 -37.26
N ASN A 534 26.93 14.15 -36.63
CA ASN A 534 26.87 13.80 -35.20
C ASN A 534 25.53 13.21 -34.76
N ILE A 535 25.04 12.22 -35.51
CA ILE A 535 23.91 11.39 -35.08
C ILE A 535 24.49 10.16 -34.36
N THR A 536 24.16 10.02 -33.08
CA THR A 536 24.54 8.87 -32.26
C THR A 536 23.32 8.00 -32.04
N VAL A 537 23.38 6.75 -32.48
CA VAL A 537 22.36 5.73 -32.24
C VAL A 537 23.08 4.52 -31.66
N ASN A 538 22.82 4.22 -30.38
CA ASN A 538 23.47 3.10 -29.70
C ASN A 538 22.62 2.54 -28.56
N ASP A 539 22.81 1.24 -28.30
CA ASP A 539 22.24 0.54 -27.15
C ASP A 539 20.71 0.59 -27.09
N ASN A 540 20.03 0.88 -28.21
CA ASN A 540 18.58 0.77 -28.28
C ASN A 540 18.19 -0.69 -28.54
N HIS A 541 17.16 -1.17 -27.84
CA HIS A 541 16.73 -2.56 -27.91
C HIS A 541 15.24 -2.67 -28.27
N GLY A 542 14.80 -3.84 -28.73
CA GLY A 542 13.37 -4.10 -28.91
C GLY A 542 12.63 -4.27 -27.58
N PRO A 543 11.29 -4.20 -27.59
CA PRO A 543 10.48 -4.67 -26.47
C PRO A 543 10.84 -6.12 -26.14
N ILE A 544 11.17 -6.41 -24.89
CA ILE A 544 11.44 -7.78 -24.45
C ILE A 544 10.11 -8.51 -24.36
N THR A 545 9.72 -9.22 -25.42
CA THR A 545 8.67 -10.24 -25.32
C THR A 545 9.25 -11.44 -24.59
N LYS A 546 8.79 -11.66 -23.36
CA LYS A 546 9.16 -12.86 -22.61
C LYS A 546 8.38 -14.05 -23.12
N TYR A 547 9.07 -15.15 -23.38
CA TYR A 547 8.45 -16.42 -23.76
C TYR A 547 7.78 -17.10 -22.57
N ASP A 548 6.89 -18.05 -22.81
CA ASP A 548 6.31 -18.86 -21.74
C ASP A 548 7.18 -20.08 -21.44
N ALA A 549 7.46 -20.31 -20.16
CA ALA A 549 8.10 -21.53 -19.69
C ALA A 549 7.06 -22.50 -19.11
N MET A 550 7.32 -23.79 -19.25
CA MET A 550 6.58 -24.87 -18.61
C MET A 550 7.46 -25.58 -17.60
N VAL A 551 6.97 -25.75 -16.37
CA VAL A 551 7.64 -26.52 -15.32
C VAL A 551 6.94 -27.87 -15.16
N ILE A 552 7.70 -28.95 -15.34
CA ILE A 552 7.24 -30.32 -15.15
C ILE A 552 7.78 -30.81 -13.81
N LEU A 553 6.91 -30.86 -12.80
CA LEU A 553 7.24 -31.31 -11.46
C LEU A 553 6.95 -32.81 -11.31
N ASN A 554 7.96 -33.59 -10.92
CA ASN A 554 7.78 -34.94 -10.45
C ASN A 554 7.93 -34.98 -8.92
N ILE A 555 6.87 -35.40 -8.24
CA ILE A 555 6.78 -35.40 -6.78
C ILE A 555 6.25 -36.75 -6.28
N PRO A 556 6.81 -37.32 -5.20
CA PRO A 556 6.24 -38.51 -4.58
C PRO A 556 4.82 -38.25 -4.06
N LYS A 557 3.94 -39.25 -4.15
CA LYS A 557 2.56 -39.14 -3.63
C LYS A 557 2.51 -39.08 -2.10
N THR A 558 3.44 -39.74 -1.42
CA THR A 558 3.41 -39.89 0.04
C THR A 558 4.82 -39.92 0.61
N ILE A 559 5.01 -39.27 1.76
CA ILE A 559 6.27 -39.25 2.52
C ILE A 559 5.97 -39.10 4.01
N SER A 560 6.78 -39.69 4.89
CA SER A 560 6.62 -39.50 6.34
C SER A 560 7.30 -38.21 6.82
N THR A 561 6.78 -37.59 7.88
CA THR A 561 7.44 -36.43 8.50
C THR A 561 8.86 -36.76 8.97
N GLY A 562 9.78 -35.79 8.90
CA GLY A 562 11.20 -35.99 9.18
C GLY A 562 11.97 -36.76 8.10
N SER A 563 11.32 -37.30 7.07
CA SER A 563 12.04 -37.89 5.92
C SER A 563 12.54 -36.80 4.96
N THR A 564 13.54 -37.16 4.15
CA THR A 564 14.08 -36.28 3.10
C THR A 564 13.20 -36.34 1.85
N LEU A 565 12.58 -35.21 1.51
CA LEU A 565 11.89 -34.98 0.26
C LEU A 565 12.92 -34.72 -0.84
N ASN A 566 12.97 -35.60 -1.84
CA ASN A 566 13.74 -35.38 -3.06
C ASN A 566 12.79 -34.94 -4.16
N LEU A 567 13.00 -33.73 -4.70
CA LEU A 567 12.25 -33.20 -5.85
C LEU A 567 13.17 -33.10 -7.05
N ASN A 568 12.67 -33.52 -8.20
CA ASN A 568 13.23 -33.20 -9.49
C ASN A 568 12.17 -32.51 -10.36
N PHE A 569 12.56 -31.46 -11.05
CA PHE A 569 11.69 -30.83 -12.02
C PHE A 569 12.48 -30.40 -13.25
N THR A 570 11.77 -30.41 -14.37
CA THR A 570 12.28 -29.99 -15.67
C THR A 570 11.60 -28.69 -16.08
N VAL A 571 12.36 -27.77 -16.65
CA VAL A 571 11.85 -26.52 -17.21
C VAL A 571 12.14 -26.48 -18.70
N LYS A 572 11.08 -26.27 -19.49
CA LYS A 572 11.12 -26.19 -20.95
C LYS A 572 10.43 -24.93 -21.43
N ASP A 573 10.80 -24.49 -22.63
CA ASP A 573 10.03 -23.55 -23.43
C ASP A 573 8.68 -24.21 -23.76
N LYS A 574 7.59 -23.47 -23.53
CA LYS A 574 6.23 -24.00 -23.67
C LYS A 574 5.89 -24.33 -25.11
N GLU A 575 6.43 -23.58 -26.07
CA GLU A 575 6.10 -23.74 -27.50
C GLU A 575 7.12 -24.65 -28.22
N THR A 576 8.42 -24.43 -27.97
CA THR A 576 9.50 -25.14 -28.68
C THR A 576 10.01 -26.38 -27.95
N GLU A 577 9.56 -26.64 -26.72
CA GLU A 577 10.02 -27.71 -25.83
C GLU A 577 11.53 -27.70 -25.45
N LYS A 578 12.28 -26.68 -25.85
CA LYS A 578 13.71 -26.57 -25.53
C LYS A 578 13.94 -26.39 -24.04
N LEU A 579 14.99 -27.01 -23.50
CA LEU A 579 15.35 -26.91 -22.08
C LEU A 579 15.87 -25.50 -21.73
N ILE A 580 15.41 -24.95 -20.60
CA ILE A 580 15.71 -23.56 -20.19
C ILE A 580 16.55 -23.52 -18.91
N ASN A 581 17.55 -22.65 -18.87
CA ASN A 581 18.31 -22.35 -17.66
C ASN A 581 17.67 -21.21 -16.86
N GLY A 582 17.85 -21.20 -15.54
CA GLY A 582 17.33 -20.11 -14.72
C GLY A 582 17.44 -20.39 -13.23
N LYS A 583 16.59 -19.76 -12.44
CA LYS A 583 16.51 -19.98 -10.99
C LYS A 583 15.11 -20.40 -10.60
N ALA A 584 15.03 -21.21 -9.54
CA ALA A 584 13.77 -21.63 -9.00
C ALA A 584 13.79 -21.62 -7.47
N ILE A 585 12.60 -21.47 -6.89
CA ILE A 585 12.36 -21.67 -5.46
C ILE A 585 11.24 -22.69 -5.27
N VAL A 586 11.24 -23.34 -4.11
CA VAL A 586 10.22 -24.32 -3.73
C VAL A 586 9.41 -23.77 -2.57
N LYS A 587 8.09 -23.96 -2.63
CA LYS A 587 7.16 -23.62 -1.55
C LYS A 587 6.41 -24.86 -1.10
N ILE A 588 6.14 -24.97 0.19
CA ILE A 588 5.20 -25.95 0.76
C ILE A 588 4.07 -25.17 1.45
N ASN A 589 2.83 -25.41 1.03
CA ASN A 589 1.63 -24.68 1.48
C ASN A 589 1.78 -23.15 1.36
N GLY A 590 2.39 -22.69 0.26
CA GLY A 590 2.62 -21.27 0.00
C GLY A 590 3.84 -20.65 0.69
N VAL A 591 4.46 -21.35 1.66
CA VAL A 591 5.66 -20.88 2.38
C VAL A 591 6.92 -21.30 1.64
N THR A 592 7.78 -20.34 1.31
CA THR A 592 9.08 -20.59 0.67
C THR A 592 10.01 -21.34 1.61
N LEU A 593 10.64 -22.40 1.08
CA LEU A 593 11.61 -23.19 1.84
C LEU A 593 12.88 -22.38 2.13
N LYS A 594 13.39 -22.58 3.34
CA LYS A 594 14.61 -21.96 3.84
C LYS A 594 15.56 -23.04 4.35
N ASP A 595 16.85 -22.75 4.29
CA ASP A 595 17.88 -23.56 4.93
C ASP A 595 17.89 -23.36 6.45
N ASP A 596 18.83 -24.02 7.13
CA ASP A 596 18.94 -23.99 8.60
C ASP A 596 19.37 -22.60 9.13
N ASP A 597 19.99 -21.76 8.30
CA ASP A 597 20.36 -20.37 8.64
C ASP A 597 19.17 -19.40 8.44
N GLY A 598 18.09 -19.87 7.83
CA GLY A 598 16.88 -19.09 7.58
C GLY A 598 16.89 -18.35 6.23
N GLU A 599 17.86 -18.64 5.36
CA GLU A 599 17.99 -18.08 4.02
C GLU A 599 17.16 -18.86 3.00
N ILE A 600 16.68 -18.19 1.95
CA ILE A 600 15.84 -18.82 0.91
C ILE A 600 16.68 -19.80 0.09
N ILE A 601 16.23 -21.05 -0.02
CA ILE A 601 16.85 -22.05 -0.89
C ILE A 601 16.55 -21.69 -2.36
N LYS A 602 17.56 -21.17 -3.06
CA LYS A 602 17.51 -20.85 -4.50
C LYS A 602 18.19 -21.97 -5.29
N LEU A 603 17.43 -22.64 -6.15
CA LEU A 603 17.92 -23.71 -7.02
C LEU A 603 18.35 -23.12 -8.36
N ASN A 604 19.53 -23.52 -8.85
CA ASN A 604 19.93 -23.27 -10.23
C ASN A 604 19.29 -24.34 -11.12
N VAL A 605 18.58 -23.90 -12.14
CA VAL A 605 18.09 -24.77 -13.22
C VAL A 605 19.15 -24.76 -14.31
N VAL A 606 19.81 -25.90 -14.51
CA VAL A 606 20.91 -26.05 -15.48
C VAL A 606 20.54 -27.16 -16.46
N ASN A 607 20.63 -26.85 -17.75
CA ASN A 607 20.12 -27.65 -18.86
C ASN A 607 18.67 -28.09 -18.62
N GLY A 608 17.83 -27.15 -18.17
CA GLY A 608 16.42 -27.41 -17.87
C GLY A 608 16.15 -28.25 -16.64
N ILE A 609 17.14 -28.66 -15.84
CA ILE A 609 16.95 -29.56 -14.71
C ILE A 609 17.37 -28.89 -13.41
N ALA A 610 16.58 -29.10 -12.36
CA ALA A 610 16.95 -28.78 -10.98
C ALA A 610 16.49 -29.87 -10.01
N ASN A 611 17.26 -30.03 -8.94
CA ASN A 611 17.03 -31.03 -7.90
C ASN A 611 17.04 -30.35 -6.53
N LEU A 612 16.17 -30.80 -5.63
CA LEU A 612 16.16 -30.40 -4.22
C LEU A 612 16.16 -31.66 -3.35
N SER A 613 16.99 -31.66 -2.31
CA SER A 613 16.90 -32.60 -1.20
C SER A 613 16.60 -31.81 0.07
N TYR A 614 15.45 -32.05 0.71
CA TYR A 614 14.97 -31.25 1.83
C TYR A 614 14.34 -32.12 2.93
N ILE A 615 14.84 -32.01 4.15
CA ILE A 615 14.31 -32.78 5.29
C ILE A 615 13.01 -32.12 5.78
N LEU A 616 11.91 -32.87 5.81
CA LEU A 616 10.60 -32.40 6.28
C LEU A 616 10.52 -32.34 7.81
N LYS A 617 11.47 -31.61 8.42
CA LYS A 617 11.61 -31.44 9.85
C LYS A 617 10.42 -30.69 10.45
N GLY A 618 9.69 -31.33 11.36
CA GLY A 618 8.58 -30.70 12.07
C GLY A 618 7.30 -30.44 11.26
N TYR A 619 7.20 -30.98 10.03
CA TYR A 619 5.97 -30.91 9.24
C TYR A 619 4.90 -31.82 9.83
N SER A 620 3.66 -31.35 9.85
CA SER A 620 2.52 -32.15 10.32
C SER A 620 2.11 -33.17 9.26
N ALA A 621 1.65 -34.33 9.71
CA ALA A 621 1.05 -35.36 8.88
C ALA A 621 -0.30 -34.85 8.34
N LYS A 622 -0.25 -34.28 7.14
CA LYS A 622 -1.36 -33.73 6.39
C LYS A 622 -0.94 -33.66 4.92
N GLU A 623 -1.93 -33.63 4.04
CA GLU A 623 -1.70 -33.25 2.66
C GLU A 623 -1.13 -31.83 2.56
N ALA A 624 -0.09 -31.66 1.74
CA ALA A 624 0.61 -30.42 1.51
C ALA A 624 0.74 -30.13 0.00
N LYS A 625 0.50 -28.87 -0.38
CA LYS A 625 0.71 -28.39 -1.75
C LYS A 625 2.15 -27.95 -1.92
N VAL A 626 2.90 -28.60 -2.79
CA VAL A 626 4.26 -28.21 -3.16
C VAL A 626 4.20 -27.42 -4.46
N THR A 627 4.82 -26.24 -4.48
CA THR A 627 4.89 -25.36 -5.65
C THR A 627 6.34 -25.10 -6.02
N ILE A 628 6.68 -25.32 -7.28
CA ILE A 628 7.92 -24.80 -7.88
C ILE A 628 7.59 -23.46 -8.53
N VAL A 629 8.42 -22.45 -8.27
CA VAL A 629 8.36 -21.15 -8.93
C VAL A 629 9.66 -20.95 -9.70
N PHE A 630 9.57 -20.90 -11.03
CA PHE A 630 10.70 -20.66 -11.92
C PHE A 630 10.75 -19.19 -12.36
N ALA A 631 11.97 -18.66 -12.48
CA ALA A 631 12.24 -17.32 -12.98
C ALA A 631 13.48 -17.30 -13.89
N ASN A 632 13.37 -16.53 -14.96
CA ASN A 632 14.43 -16.23 -15.92
C ASN A 632 14.19 -14.82 -16.51
N SER A 633 15.22 -14.18 -17.05
CA SER A 633 15.11 -12.84 -17.65
C SER A 633 14.33 -12.81 -18.97
N THR A 634 14.39 -13.88 -19.75
CA THR A 634 13.82 -14.05 -21.09
C THR A 634 12.45 -14.75 -21.07
N TYR A 635 12.05 -15.36 -19.95
CA TYR A 635 10.79 -16.08 -19.82
C TYR A 635 9.88 -15.48 -18.75
N ASN A 636 8.56 -15.57 -18.98
CA ASN A 636 7.55 -15.31 -17.98
C ASN A 636 7.73 -16.26 -16.79
N ARG A 637 7.34 -15.77 -15.61
CA ARG A 637 7.35 -16.57 -14.39
C ARG A 637 6.43 -17.77 -14.57
N ALA A 638 6.98 -18.97 -14.39
CA ALA A 638 6.23 -20.22 -14.51
C ALA A 638 6.13 -20.91 -13.16
N GLU A 639 4.99 -21.55 -12.91
CA GLU A 639 4.77 -22.36 -11.73
C GLU A 639 4.29 -23.76 -12.09
N SER A 640 4.59 -24.72 -11.24
CA SER A 640 3.95 -26.03 -11.25
C SER A 640 3.70 -26.48 -9.82
N THR A 641 2.58 -27.17 -9.61
CA THR A 641 2.15 -27.58 -8.28
C THR A 641 1.81 -29.06 -8.24
N GLY A 642 2.17 -29.72 -7.15
CA GLY A 642 1.81 -31.10 -6.89
C GLY A 642 1.40 -31.31 -5.43
N MET A 643 0.54 -32.29 -5.20
CA MET A 643 0.08 -32.65 -3.84
C MET A 643 0.96 -33.75 -3.26
N LEU A 644 1.37 -33.55 -2.01
CA LEU A 644 2.21 -34.46 -1.24
C LEU A 644 1.48 -34.84 0.05
N ASN A 645 1.15 -36.11 0.22
CA ASN A 645 0.57 -36.59 1.48
C ASN A 645 1.67 -36.84 2.51
N ILE A 646 1.77 -36.00 3.55
CA ILE A 646 2.72 -36.21 4.64
C ILE A 646 2.10 -37.14 5.69
N THR A 647 2.74 -38.25 6.03
CA THR A 647 2.27 -39.22 7.04
C THR A 647 3.04 -39.11 8.36
N LYS A 648 2.48 -39.73 9.41
CA LYS A 648 3.12 -39.76 10.73
C LYS A 648 4.33 -40.69 10.75
N THR A 649 5.27 -40.38 11.64
CA THR A 649 6.50 -41.16 11.85
C THR A 649 6.50 -41.77 13.25
N ASN A 650 7.20 -42.88 13.44
CA ASN A 650 7.36 -43.49 14.76
C ASN A 650 8.43 -42.77 15.58
N VAL A 651 8.30 -42.79 16.91
CA VAL A 651 9.31 -42.28 17.85
C VAL A 651 10.14 -43.44 18.39
N LYS A 652 11.46 -43.26 18.47
CA LYS A 652 12.37 -44.16 19.17
C LYS A 652 12.33 -43.85 20.66
N LEU A 653 11.72 -44.76 21.42
CA LEU A 653 11.63 -44.70 22.88
C LEU A 653 12.20 -45.99 23.48
N GLU A 654 13.23 -45.86 24.30
CA GLU A 654 13.95 -46.99 24.89
C GLU A 654 13.58 -47.21 26.35
N SER A 655 13.56 -48.47 26.79
CA SER A 655 13.33 -48.84 28.19
C SER A 655 14.52 -48.46 29.06
N LYS A 656 14.27 -47.93 30.26
CA LYS A 656 15.30 -47.60 31.24
C LYS A 656 14.93 -48.11 32.62
N ASP A 657 15.56 -49.20 33.02
CA ASP A 657 15.40 -49.78 34.35
C ASP A 657 15.96 -48.84 35.43
N MET A 658 15.32 -48.80 36.59
CA MET A 658 15.70 -47.93 37.71
C MET A 658 15.58 -48.67 39.05
N THR A 659 16.41 -48.28 40.01
CA THR A 659 16.34 -48.75 41.40
C THR A 659 16.24 -47.55 42.33
N VAL A 660 15.31 -47.57 43.28
CA VAL A 660 14.99 -46.41 44.13
C VAL A 660 14.36 -46.84 45.45
N TYR A 661 14.51 -46.06 46.53
CA TYR A 661 13.75 -46.32 47.75
C TYR A 661 12.30 -45.86 47.60
N THR A 662 11.37 -46.58 48.22
CA THR A 662 9.97 -46.14 48.29
C THR A 662 9.84 -44.70 48.79
N GLY A 663 8.94 -43.88 48.23
CA GLY A 663 8.75 -42.49 48.65
C GLY A 663 9.79 -41.49 48.13
N GLU A 664 10.92 -41.94 47.55
CA GLU A 664 11.87 -41.03 46.90
C GLU A 664 11.37 -40.54 45.53
N THR A 665 12.03 -39.51 45.00
CA THR A 665 11.74 -38.96 43.68
C THR A 665 12.75 -39.48 42.65
N ILE A 666 12.24 -39.99 41.52
CA ILE A 666 13.04 -40.34 40.34
C ILE A 666 12.95 -39.25 39.28
N THR A 667 14.02 -39.10 38.49
CA THR A 667 14.08 -38.19 37.33
C THR A 667 14.27 -38.99 36.05
N ILE A 668 13.36 -38.82 35.09
CA ILE A 668 13.50 -39.30 33.72
C ILE A 668 13.92 -38.10 32.86
N ASN A 669 15.13 -38.16 32.30
CA ASN A 669 15.71 -37.15 31.43
C ASN A 669 16.25 -37.82 30.16
N GLN A 670 15.56 -37.67 29.03
CA GLN A 670 15.92 -38.27 27.75
C GLN A 670 15.57 -37.33 26.58
N THR A 671 16.45 -37.26 25.59
CA THR A 671 16.17 -36.67 24.27
C THR A 671 15.65 -37.77 23.34
N LEU A 672 14.56 -37.51 22.64
CA LEU A 672 13.88 -38.49 21.81
C LEU A 672 14.02 -38.15 20.32
N PHE A 673 14.18 -39.20 19.53
CA PHE A 673 14.37 -39.12 18.09
C PHE A 673 13.24 -39.86 17.36
N ASP A 674 12.94 -39.46 16.14
CA ASP A 674 12.04 -40.21 15.26
C ASP A 674 12.76 -41.43 14.64
N SER A 675 12.02 -42.25 13.89
CA SER A 675 12.59 -43.41 13.21
C SER A 675 13.69 -43.06 12.19
N ASN A 676 13.72 -41.81 11.71
CA ASN A 676 14.72 -41.27 10.78
C ASN A 676 15.93 -40.63 11.49
N ASN A 677 16.04 -40.76 12.82
CA ASN A 677 17.09 -40.16 13.65
C ASN A 677 17.06 -38.62 13.78
N ASN A 678 15.95 -37.95 13.45
CA ASN A 678 15.80 -36.53 13.77
C ASN A 678 15.25 -36.37 15.19
N PRO A 679 15.67 -35.34 15.95
CA PRO A 679 14.99 -34.99 17.20
C PRO A 679 13.49 -34.78 16.95
N ILE A 680 12.63 -35.26 17.84
CA ILE A 680 11.19 -35.08 17.65
C ILE A 680 10.79 -33.61 17.87
N TYR A 681 9.85 -33.11 17.07
CA TYR A 681 9.46 -31.71 16.99
C TYR A 681 8.14 -31.40 17.69
N GLY A 682 8.10 -30.26 18.37
CA GLY A 682 6.91 -29.75 19.04
C GLY A 682 6.57 -30.48 20.34
N ASN A 683 5.35 -30.26 20.82
CA ASN A 683 4.88 -30.86 22.07
C ASN A 683 4.25 -32.24 21.83
N THR A 684 4.62 -33.23 22.64
CA THR A 684 3.99 -34.56 22.66
C THR A 684 3.56 -34.85 24.09
N THR A 685 2.30 -35.23 24.31
CA THR A 685 1.79 -35.55 25.64
C THR A 685 2.41 -36.87 26.14
N VAL A 686 2.72 -36.93 27.43
CA VAL A 686 3.34 -38.11 28.05
C VAL A 686 2.61 -38.46 29.33
N ALA A 687 2.25 -39.74 29.46
CA ALA A 687 1.77 -40.32 30.71
C ALA A 687 2.83 -41.26 31.27
N VAL A 688 3.20 -41.06 32.53
CA VAL A 688 4.08 -41.98 33.27
C VAL A 688 3.26 -42.75 34.29
N LYS A 689 3.35 -44.08 34.23
CA LYS A 689 2.57 -44.99 35.06
C LYS A 689 3.47 -45.92 35.87
N ILE A 690 3.09 -46.21 37.10
CA ILE A 690 3.69 -47.27 37.93
C ILE A 690 2.62 -48.33 38.19
N ASN A 691 2.90 -49.59 37.84
CA ASN A 691 1.96 -50.71 37.91
C ASN A 691 0.60 -50.40 37.28
N GLY A 692 0.61 -49.74 36.12
CA GLY A 692 -0.61 -49.37 35.38
C GLY A 692 -1.33 -48.11 35.85
N VAL A 693 -0.96 -47.54 37.01
CA VAL A 693 -1.56 -46.31 37.54
C VAL A 693 -0.77 -45.08 37.10
N THR A 694 -1.42 -44.10 36.49
CA THR A 694 -0.79 -42.82 36.12
C THR A 694 -0.36 -42.06 37.36
N VAL A 695 0.95 -41.83 37.48
CA VAL A 695 1.56 -41.06 38.58
C VAL A 695 1.91 -39.64 38.14
N LYS A 696 2.08 -39.39 36.84
CA LYS A 696 2.34 -38.06 36.29
C LYS A 696 1.90 -37.94 34.84
N ASN A 697 1.31 -36.80 34.49
CA ASN A 697 1.16 -36.33 33.12
C ASN A 697 2.16 -35.20 32.87
N THR A 698 2.79 -35.19 31.71
CA THR A 698 3.75 -34.17 31.27
C THR A 698 3.71 -34.02 29.74
N LYS A 699 4.60 -33.21 29.19
CA LYS A 699 4.84 -33.10 27.74
C LYS A 699 6.33 -33.14 27.44
N ILE A 700 6.68 -33.69 26.29
CA ILE A 700 7.97 -33.44 25.68
C ILE A 700 7.98 -32.03 25.13
N VAL A 701 9.06 -31.29 25.35
CA VAL A 701 9.27 -29.95 24.79
C VAL A 701 10.59 -29.97 24.02
N ASN A 702 10.53 -29.60 22.73
CA ASN A 702 11.70 -29.54 21.85
C ASN A 702 12.53 -30.85 21.87
N GLY A 703 11.84 -32.00 21.76
CA GLY A 703 12.50 -33.31 21.74
C GLY A 703 12.93 -33.86 23.10
N ASN A 704 12.82 -33.09 24.19
CA ASN A 704 13.29 -33.51 25.50
C ASN A 704 12.14 -33.89 26.45
N LEU A 705 12.24 -35.09 27.03
CA LEU A 705 11.43 -35.56 28.15
C LEU A 705 12.21 -35.35 29.44
N LEU A 706 11.78 -34.37 30.25
CA LEU A 706 12.27 -34.16 31.61
C LEU A 706 11.09 -34.24 32.58
N VAL A 707 11.09 -35.24 33.47
CA VAL A 707 10.01 -35.42 34.44
C VAL A 707 10.52 -35.98 35.76
N ASN A 708 10.07 -35.37 36.86
CA ASN A 708 10.31 -35.80 38.24
C ASN A 708 9.04 -36.45 38.79
N ILE A 709 9.18 -37.62 39.41
CA ILE A 709 8.07 -38.43 39.93
C ILE A 709 8.43 -38.97 41.30
N THR A 710 7.63 -38.66 42.31
CA THR A 710 7.72 -39.29 43.63
C THR A 710 7.11 -40.68 43.57
N VAL A 711 7.89 -41.70 43.93
CA VAL A 711 7.46 -43.10 43.92
C VAL A 711 6.49 -43.33 45.08
N PRO A 712 5.26 -43.79 44.83
CA PRO A 712 4.29 -44.02 45.90
C PRO A 712 4.76 -45.12 46.87
N SER A 713 4.16 -45.18 48.06
CA SER A 713 4.44 -46.19 49.09
C SER A 713 3.93 -47.58 48.70
N ILE A 714 4.56 -48.18 47.68
CA ILE A 714 4.21 -49.49 47.11
C ILE A 714 5.11 -50.61 47.63
N LYS A 715 4.72 -51.86 47.38
CA LYS A 715 5.48 -53.05 47.79
C LYS A 715 6.88 -53.03 47.18
N ALA A 716 7.89 -53.23 48.03
CA ALA A 716 9.27 -53.38 47.59
C ALA A 716 9.46 -54.61 46.68
N GLY A 717 10.42 -54.52 45.76
CA GLY A 717 10.68 -55.51 44.71
C GLY A 717 10.53 -54.93 43.31
N LYS A 718 10.42 -55.81 42.31
CA LYS A 718 10.27 -55.43 40.90
C LYS A 718 8.85 -54.93 40.63
N ASN A 719 8.74 -53.71 40.13
CA ASN A 719 7.51 -53.06 39.69
C ASN A 719 7.65 -52.65 38.21
N VAL A 720 6.54 -52.35 37.55
CA VAL A 720 6.53 -51.93 36.13
C VAL A 720 6.38 -50.41 36.04
N LEU A 721 7.34 -49.75 35.39
CA LEU A 721 7.25 -48.35 34.98
C LEU A 721 6.90 -48.30 33.49
N THR A 722 5.80 -47.64 33.15
CA THR A 722 5.38 -47.45 31.75
C THR A 722 5.47 -45.97 31.38
N ILE A 723 6.13 -45.66 30.27
CA ILE A 723 6.12 -44.32 29.65
C ILE A 723 5.33 -44.42 28.36
N ILE A 724 4.26 -43.63 28.25
CA ILE A 724 3.38 -43.59 27.08
C ILE A 724 3.46 -42.19 26.45
N LEU A 725 3.86 -42.12 25.20
CA LEU A 725 3.77 -40.94 24.36
C LEU A 725 2.44 -40.98 23.59
N GLY A 726 1.63 -39.94 23.76
CA GLY A 726 0.39 -39.78 23.03
C GLY A 726 0.65 -39.54 21.54
N GLU A 727 -0.29 -40.00 20.71
CA GLU A 727 -0.31 -39.66 19.29
C GLU A 727 -0.52 -38.15 19.12
N ASN A 728 0.16 -37.55 18.15
CA ASN A 728 -0.08 -36.16 17.77
C ASN A 728 -0.15 -36.01 16.24
N ASN A 729 -0.14 -34.76 15.76
CA ASN A 729 -0.21 -34.45 14.34
C ASN A 729 1.06 -34.79 13.55
N ARG A 730 2.11 -35.35 14.16
CA ARG A 730 3.39 -35.70 13.52
C ARG A 730 3.80 -37.14 13.79
N TYR A 731 3.55 -37.63 15.00
CA TYR A 731 4.08 -38.89 15.48
C TYR A 731 2.96 -39.84 15.92
N ASN A 732 3.17 -41.13 15.66
CA ASN A 732 2.33 -42.20 16.19
C ASN A 732 2.55 -42.36 17.70
N SER A 733 1.55 -42.86 18.42
CA SER A 733 1.71 -43.18 19.84
C SER A 733 2.73 -44.31 20.04
N VAL A 734 3.48 -44.25 21.14
CA VAL A 734 4.42 -45.32 21.52
C VAL A 734 4.42 -45.49 23.04
N SER A 735 4.56 -46.73 23.50
CA SER A 735 4.63 -47.08 24.92
C SER A 735 5.83 -47.99 25.16
N VAL A 736 6.57 -47.74 26.25
CA VAL A 736 7.65 -48.62 26.69
C VAL A 736 7.48 -48.99 28.16
N ASN A 737 7.77 -50.25 28.49
CA ASN A 737 7.83 -50.73 29.87
C ASN A 737 9.29 -50.85 30.31
N SER A 738 9.56 -50.45 31.54
CA SER A 738 10.85 -50.60 32.22
C SER A 738 10.63 -51.21 33.61
N THR A 739 11.67 -51.81 34.17
CA THR A 739 11.65 -52.34 35.53
C THR A 739 11.98 -51.24 36.53
N LEU A 740 11.09 -51.01 37.50
CA LEU A 740 11.34 -50.17 38.67
C LEU A 740 11.55 -51.05 39.90
N THR A 741 12.79 -51.20 40.34
CA THR A 741 13.12 -51.94 41.57
C THR A 741 12.97 -51.00 42.77
N VAL A 742 11.91 -51.22 43.57
CA VAL A 742 11.64 -50.42 44.76
C VAL A 742 12.29 -51.08 45.97
N LEU A 743 13.16 -50.36 46.66
CA LEU A 743 13.83 -50.80 47.88
C LEU A 743 13.04 -50.36 49.12
N LYS A 744 13.10 -51.19 50.16
CA LYS A 744 12.62 -50.81 51.50
C LYS A 744 13.59 -49.82 52.14
N GLN A 745 13.05 -48.90 52.91
CA GLN A 745 13.84 -48.02 53.78
C GLN A 745 14.05 -48.67 55.16
N ASP A 746 15.12 -48.31 55.85
CA ASP A 746 15.32 -48.71 57.25
C ASP A 746 14.55 -47.78 58.19
N PRO A 747 13.99 -48.30 59.30
CA PRO A 747 13.36 -47.46 60.31
C PRO A 747 14.44 -46.78 61.19
N VAL A 748 14.24 -45.50 61.47
CA VAL A 748 14.96 -44.73 62.48
C VAL A 748 14.03 -44.61 63.69
N ILE A 749 14.36 -45.30 64.78
CA ILE A 749 13.53 -45.39 65.99
C ILE A 749 14.18 -44.57 67.11
N LYS A 750 13.44 -43.59 67.63
CA LYS A 750 13.85 -42.75 68.76
C LYS A 750 12.88 -42.96 69.92
N ILE A 751 13.39 -43.42 71.07
CA ILE A 751 12.59 -43.70 72.27
C ILE A 751 12.60 -42.45 73.18
N GLU A 752 11.44 -42.08 73.70
CA GLU A 752 11.31 -40.95 74.62
C GLU A 752 11.74 -41.35 76.04
N LYS A 753 12.52 -40.47 76.68
CA LYS A 753 12.92 -40.64 78.09
C LYS A 753 11.73 -40.38 79.00
N ILE A 754 11.53 -41.25 79.98
CA ILE A 754 10.42 -41.15 80.93
C ILE A 754 10.83 -41.57 82.33
N THR A 755 10.20 -40.97 83.33
CA THR A 755 10.36 -41.32 84.74
C THR A 755 9.07 -41.96 85.22
N ALA A 756 9.17 -43.08 85.93
CA ALA A 756 8.05 -43.79 86.51
C ALA A 756 8.31 -44.09 88.00
N LYS A 757 7.25 -44.34 88.75
CA LYS A 757 7.33 -44.82 90.14
C LYS A 757 6.93 -46.29 90.22
N PRO A 758 7.52 -47.08 91.14
CA PRO A 758 7.01 -48.42 91.44
C PRO A 758 5.53 -48.35 91.82
N GLY A 759 4.72 -49.22 91.23
CA GLY A 759 3.29 -49.29 91.51
C GLY A 759 2.39 -48.37 90.67
N GLU A 760 2.93 -47.62 89.71
CA GLU A 760 2.17 -46.76 88.78
C GLU A 760 2.22 -47.26 87.32
N TYR A 761 1.23 -46.86 86.52
CA TYR A 761 1.25 -47.06 85.07
C TYR A 761 2.15 -46.03 84.39
N VAL A 762 2.91 -46.48 83.39
CA VAL A 762 3.74 -45.62 82.54
C VAL A 762 3.47 -45.89 81.07
N THR A 763 3.42 -44.82 80.28
CA THR A 763 3.29 -44.90 78.82
C THR A 763 4.65 -44.71 78.16
N LEU A 764 5.21 -45.80 77.64
CA LEU A 764 6.41 -45.77 76.80
C LEU A 764 6.05 -45.26 75.41
N LYS A 765 6.89 -44.38 74.85
CA LYS A 765 6.65 -43.77 73.53
C LYS A 765 7.92 -43.78 72.68
N ALA A 766 7.76 -44.06 71.40
CA ALA A 766 8.83 -43.97 70.41
C ALA A 766 8.35 -43.39 69.08
N THR A 767 9.22 -42.59 68.45
CA THR A 767 9.03 -42.06 67.10
C THR A 767 9.79 -42.91 66.09
N ILE A 768 9.13 -43.32 65.02
CA ILE A 768 9.63 -44.17 63.95
C ILE A 768 9.45 -43.43 62.62
N VAL A 769 10.57 -43.02 62.02
CA VAL A 769 10.62 -42.41 60.67
C VAL A 769 11.48 -43.25 59.74
N SER A 770 11.32 -43.09 58.45
CA SER A 770 12.17 -43.76 57.46
C SER A 770 13.57 -43.11 57.37
N ASN A 771 14.60 -43.90 57.05
CA ASN A 771 15.98 -43.40 57.03
C ASN A 771 16.31 -42.52 55.82
N VAL A 772 15.68 -42.72 54.67
CA VAL A 772 15.97 -41.96 53.43
C VAL A 772 15.06 -40.74 53.30
N THR A 773 13.74 -40.95 53.26
CA THR A 773 12.77 -39.87 53.05
C THR A 773 12.42 -39.10 54.32
N LYS A 774 12.86 -39.57 55.50
CA LYS A 774 12.57 -38.98 56.82
C LYS A 774 11.06 -38.84 57.12
N THR A 775 10.23 -39.64 56.46
CA THR A 775 8.77 -39.60 56.61
C THR A 775 8.30 -40.52 57.74
N PRO A 776 7.23 -40.16 58.47
CA PRO A 776 6.67 -41.03 59.52
C PRO A 776 6.23 -42.39 59.00
N VAL A 777 6.54 -43.46 59.75
CA VAL A 777 6.04 -44.80 59.44
C VAL A 777 4.57 -44.89 59.87
N THR A 778 3.69 -45.39 59.00
CA THR A 778 2.23 -45.35 59.21
C THR A 778 1.58 -46.69 59.53
N SER A 779 2.35 -47.78 59.50
CA SER A 779 1.83 -49.14 59.74
C SER A 779 2.94 -50.11 60.11
N GLY A 780 2.56 -51.26 60.67
CA GLY A 780 3.43 -52.36 61.09
C GLY A 780 3.43 -52.54 62.62
N ASN A 781 3.75 -53.74 63.08
CA ASN A 781 3.64 -54.10 64.49
C ASN A 781 4.92 -53.72 65.23
N TYR A 782 4.79 -53.43 66.52
CA TYR A 782 5.93 -53.20 67.40
C TYR A 782 5.71 -53.84 68.76
N VAL A 783 6.79 -53.96 69.52
CA VAL A 783 6.77 -54.30 70.95
C VAL A 783 7.77 -53.44 71.70
N PHE A 784 7.47 -53.12 72.95
CA PHE A 784 8.43 -52.57 73.90
C PHE A 784 8.99 -53.68 74.79
N LYS A 785 10.24 -53.52 75.21
CA LYS A 785 10.90 -54.37 76.21
C LYS A 785 11.58 -53.52 77.27
N ILE A 786 11.51 -53.92 78.53
CA ILE A 786 12.27 -53.32 79.63
C ILE A 786 13.34 -54.34 80.06
N ASN A 787 14.61 -53.92 80.04
CA ASN A 787 15.78 -54.77 80.31
C ASN A 787 15.76 -56.12 79.56
N GLY A 788 15.24 -56.12 78.34
CA GLY A 788 15.20 -57.30 77.46
C GLY A 788 13.93 -58.15 77.57
N MET A 789 13.06 -57.91 78.56
CA MET A 789 11.77 -58.61 78.68
C MET A 789 10.65 -57.85 77.98
N THR A 790 9.87 -58.51 77.13
CA THR A 790 8.70 -57.92 76.48
C THR A 790 7.67 -57.50 77.51
N VAL A 791 7.20 -56.24 77.42
CA VAL A 791 6.14 -55.73 78.29
C VAL A 791 4.79 -55.82 77.59
N ASN A 792 3.77 -56.20 78.36
CA ASN A 792 2.40 -56.23 77.87
C ASN A 792 1.82 -54.82 77.90
N ASN A 793 1.07 -54.48 76.85
CA ASN A 793 0.23 -53.30 76.84
C ASN A 793 -0.98 -53.59 77.72
N THR A 794 -1.18 -52.81 78.76
CA THR A 794 -2.26 -52.99 79.73
C THR A 794 -3.00 -51.68 79.87
N ASP A 795 -4.34 -51.74 79.82
CA ASP A 795 -5.18 -50.59 80.08
C ASP A 795 -5.03 -50.15 81.54
N GLU A 796 -4.86 -48.84 81.76
CA GLU A 796 -4.61 -48.27 83.08
C GLU A 796 -5.85 -48.28 84.00
N TYR A 797 -7.04 -48.45 83.44
CA TYR A 797 -8.31 -48.46 84.17
C TYR A 797 -8.88 -49.87 84.32
N THR A 798 -8.79 -50.71 83.29
CA THR A 798 -9.40 -52.06 83.30
C THR A 798 -8.42 -53.16 83.68
N PHE A 799 -7.11 -52.89 83.70
CA PHE A 799 -6.04 -53.87 83.98
C PHE A 799 -5.98 -55.04 82.97
N GLU A 800 -6.73 -54.99 81.87
CA GLU A 800 -6.74 -56.02 80.84
C GLU A 800 -5.63 -55.78 79.80
N GLN A 801 -5.16 -56.87 79.18
CA GLN A 801 -4.16 -56.81 78.12
C GLN A 801 -4.77 -56.29 76.82
N VAL A 802 -4.21 -55.21 76.27
CA VAL A 802 -4.62 -54.64 74.98
C VAL A 802 -3.83 -55.31 73.85
N THR A 803 -4.54 -55.97 72.94
CA THR A 803 -3.94 -56.77 71.87
C THR A 803 -3.56 -55.98 70.61
N VAL A 804 -4.07 -54.76 70.44
CA VAL A 804 -3.83 -53.95 69.22
C VAL A 804 -2.83 -52.83 69.50
N GLN A 805 -1.71 -52.84 68.80
CA GLN A 805 -0.69 -51.79 68.81
C GLN A 805 -0.50 -51.28 67.37
N ASN A 806 -1.11 -50.14 67.04
CA ASN A 806 -0.92 -49.50 65.74
C ASN A 806 0.03 -48.31 65.88
N ILE A 807 0.87 -48.12 64.86
CA ILE A 807 1.67 -46.90 64.73
C ILE A 807 0.78 -45.83 64.12
N THR A 808 0.63 -44.68 64.81
CA THR A 808 -0.11 -43.55 64.27
C THR A 808 0.84 -42.39 64.03
N ASN A 809 0.95 -41.92 62.77
CA ASN A 809 1.84 -40.82 62.38
C ASN A 809 3.30 -40.99 62.85
N GLY A 810 3.85 -42.20 62.72
CA GLY A 810 5.21 -42.51 63.16
C GLY A 810 5.36 -42.66 64.67
N ILE A 811 4.27 -42.66 65.45
CA ILE A 811 4.35 -42.79 66.89
C ILE A 811 3.87 -44.19 67.32
N ALA A 812 4.72 -44.87 68.09
CA ALA A 812 4.45 -46.12 68.77
C ALA A 812 4.34 -45.85 70.28
N THR A 813 3.26 -46.29 70.93
CA THR A 813 3.00 -46.09 72.37
C THR A 813 2.52 -47.36 73.04
N LEU A 814 3.00 -47.62 74.25
CA LEU A 814 2.57 -48.76 75.06
C LEU A 814 2.47 -48.34 76.52
N SER A 815 1.30 -48.58 77.13
CA SER A 815 1.06 -48.34 78.55
C SER A 815 1.25 -49.64 79.33
N THR A 816 2.02 -49.60 80.42
CA THR A 816 2.32 -50.79 81.21
C THR A 816 2.50 -50.45 82.69
N TYR A 817 2.13 -51.38 83.57
CA TYR A 817 2.25 -51.22 85.01
C TYR A 817 3.70 -51.47 85.47
N MET A 818 4.26 -50.56 86.26
CA MET A 818 5.55 -50.76 86.92
C MET A 818 5.36 -51.58 88.19
N ASP A 819 5.99 -52.74 88.25
CA ASP A 819 5.96 -53.61 89.42
C ASP A 819 6.33 -52.83 90.69
N ILE A 820 5.57 -53.01 91.77
CA ILE A 820 5.81 -52.36 93.07
C ILE A 820 7.18 -52.75 93.66
N SER A 821 7.73 -53.89 93.24
CA SER A 821 9.07 -54.36 93.61
C SER A 821 10.19 -53.82 92.72
N ALA A 822 9.89 -52.96 91.73
CA ALA A 822 10.92 -52.40 90.88
C ALA A 822 11.86 -51.47 91.66
N ASN A 823 13.17 -51.71 91.55
CA ASN A 823 14.18 -50.92 92.25
C ASN A 823 14.41 -49.56 91.59
N ASP A 824 14.82 -48.56 92.37
CA ASP A 824 15.33 -47.29 91.85
C ASP A 824 16.49 -47.55 90.87
N GLY A 825 16.43 -46.93 89.69
CA GLY A 825 17.48 -47.13 88.69
C GLY A 825 17.13 -46.64 87.29
N VAL A 826 18.09 -46.77 86.38
CA VAL A 826 17.93 -46.49 84.96
C VAL A 826 17.81 -47.82 84.22
N TYR A 827 16.72 -47.96 83.47
CA TYR A 827 16.33 -49.18 82.77
C TYR A 827 16.44 -48.98 81.26
N ASN A 828 16.88 -50.05 80.58
CA ASN A 828 16.98 -50.09 79.13
C ASN A 828 15.59 -50.38 78.54
N VAL A 829 15.10 -49.47 77.72
CA VAL A 829 13.88 -49.68 76.93
C VAL A 829 14.30 -50.03 75.51
N THR A 830 13.83 -51.17 75.01
CA THR A 830 14.00 -51.57 73.61
C THR A 830 12.67 -51.47 72.89
N VAL A 831 12.65 -50.85 71.71
CA VAL A 831 11.54 -50.98 70.75
C VAL A 831 11.98 -51.91 69.63
N VAL A 832 11.17 -52.92 69.34
CA VAL A 832 11.35 -53.82 68.18
C VAL A 832 10.16 -53.62 67.24
N TYR A 833 10.42 -53.12 66.04
CA TYR A 833 9.45 -52.91 64.98
C TYR A 833 9.57 -54.00 63.91
N SER A 834 8.46 -54.61 63.53
CA SER A 834 8.42 -55.77 62.63
C SER A 834 8.66 -55.44 61.15
N GLY A 835 8.66 -54.16 60.77
CA GLY A 835 8.65 -53.76 59.36
C GLY A 835 7.25 -53.78 58.75
N ASN A 836 7.16 -53.30 57.51
CA ASN A 836 5.96 -53.36 56.68
C ASN A 836 6.34 -53.60 55.20
N ASN A 837 5.42 -53.35 54.25
CA ASN A 837 5.65 -53.58 52.82
C ASN A 837 6.75 -52.70 52.19
N HIS A 838 7.14 -51.60 52.85
CA HIS A 838 8.05 -50.59 52.32
C HIS A 838 9.10 -50.09 53.33
N ILE A 839 9.01 -50.49 54.61
CA ILE A 839 10.02 -50.26 55.66
C ILE A 839 10.52 -51.60 56.19
N ASN A 840 11.83 -51.74 56.40
CA ASN A 840 12.45 -52.91 57.03
C ASN A 840 12.07 -53.03 58.51
N SER A 841 12.25 -54.22 59.09
CA SER A 841 12.20 -54.39 60.55
C SER A 841 13.36 -53.64 61.20
N GLY A 842 13.19 -53.18 62.44
CA GLY A 842 14.26 -52.48 63.16
C GLY A 842 14.14 -52.61 64.66
N ARG A 843 15.24 -52.25 65.33
CA ARG A 843 15.37 -52.32 66.78
C ARG A 843 16.15 -51.10 67.26
N SER A 844 15.71 -50.49 68.35
CA SER A 844 16.50 -49.49 69.09
C SER A 844 16.41 -49.76 70.59
N THR A 845 17.48 -49.49 71.34
CA THR A 845 17.54 -49.65 72.81
C THR A 845 18.18 -48.43 73.44
N GLU A 846 17.52 -47.85 74.43
CA GLU A 846 17.96 -46.64 75.09
C GLU A 846 17.79 -46.77 76.61
N SER A 847 18.78 -46.33 77.39
CA SER A 847 18.70 -46.24 78.85
C SER A 847 17.86 -45.03 79.26
N CYS A 848 16.53 -45.15 79.11
CA CYS A 848 15.64 -44.00 79.09
C CYS A 848 14.42 -44.10 80.02
N LEU A 849 14.19 -45.25 80.66
CA LEU A 849 13.21 -45.38 81.73
C LEU A 849 13.91 -45.20 83.07
N ILE A 850 13.54 -44.19 83.85
CA ILE A 850 14.05 -43.98 85.21
C ILE A 850 12.97 -44.40 86.19
N ILE A 851 13.24 -45.38 87.03
CA ILE A 851 12.36 -45.74 88.15
C ILE A 851 12.92 -45.06 89.39
N LYS A 852 12.06 -44.33 90.11
CA LYS A 852 12.42 -43.67 91.37
C LYS A 852 11.21 -43.65 92.30
N ALA A 853 11.34 -44.25 93.48
CA ALA A 853 10.32 -44.29 94.53
C ALA A 853 9.92 -42.89 95.03
#